data_AF-A0A484FI96-F1
#
_entry.id   AF-A0A484FI96-F1
#
_cell.length_a   1.000
_cell.length_b   1.000
_cell.length_c   1.000
_cell.angle_alpha   90.00
_cell.angle_beta   90.00
_cell.angle_gamma   90.00
#
_symmetry.space_group_name_H-M   'P 1'
#
loop_
_entity.id
_entity.type
_entity.pdbx_description
1 polymer ?
#
loop_
_entity_poly.entity_id
_entity_poly.type
_entity_poly.pdbx_seq_one_letter_code
_entity_poly.pdbx_strand_id
1 'polypeptide(L)'
;MQDFPWHTDCSYEDPPPRYFALQVLQHDRFGGGILSVLNVERMIRYLSPSTRTALETPQYRINIPAEFIKDESHKHITASILAISHKASIMRFREDILVPLTGLARKALEGLSAVLASEDVRADATLHLTPDDLPTGSIILMDNRRWLHARNRINDPKRHLRRVRWDTCVFEDIMASLDSFWKWFTFLSSQSRPFTDSLETSGSEKCSSPVGEPVPNDSDCTASDSQTSPYTLAEILAVARVHPLYTDHRYPPEDDIIRVARQGASRSVAAPNLSQQPLLSKKSLYEVIKRLVNDLSPENTYRHNVYTSVTGGGSTNSKPLFFATDAMENRRQRAYHGQFLRTLGVVERGDWVLTTHTFGHLYRSLDLTCETMENAGASVLAAGNYMTAEQVAQLLQDFSVNMLMGDANQVVSVIHHISTMTKGRRNIKLDKIIYTSEGLTAAQKEHIHEILGPVKIYSVLGSAEAGPYGVSSPDLTPDHAGEDYADFVVDTRTMLVEVFPLSYVEGDPLPNNVPDGETGIIAQTSLMRLRNPVVRYLTGDVGSLHALPEKAKALIAEADRPFMRILRLNGRDRRFSFLWDGYDIEFEKLSVVMAEPQLRVLQWQVILDKLEPSKEVALELRVLGAAPGKSETVVVDRLRDFFWIYSSNEHKFRVTFVKEVLEFELSQTGRKVVKFVDRRD
;
A
#
# COMPACT_ATOMS: atom_id res chain seq x y z
N MET A 1 39.96 -19.93 1.32
CA MET A 1 38.79 -20.62 0.72
C MET A 1 39.15 -21.00 -0.69
N GLN A 2 38.87 -22.25 -1.13
CA GLN A 2 39.24 -22.74 -2.47
C GLN A 2 38.47 -22.01 -3.58
N ASP A 3 38.83 -22.30 -4.84
CA ASP A 3 38.06 -21.91 -6.01
C ASP A 3 36.61 -22.38 -5.88
N PHE A 4 35.69 -21.61 -6.46
CA PHE A 4 34.30 -21.99 -6.58
C PHE A 4 33.96 -22.03 -8.07
N PRO A 5 33.72 -23.24 -8.63
CA PRO A 5 33.60 -23.43 -10.08
C PRO A 5 32.32 -22.79 -10.63
N TRP A 6 32.15 -22.86 -11.95
CA TRP A 6 30.95 -22.38 -12.63
C TRP A 6 29.69 -22.97 -12.03
N HIS A 7 28.78 -22.10 -11.61
CA HIS A 7 27.49 -22.50 -11.08
C HIS A 7 26.40 -21.44 -11.29
N THR A 8 25.18 -21.88 -11.06
CA THR A 8 23.99 -21.08 -10.83
C THR A 8 23.69 -21.10 -9.33
N ASP A 9 23.32 -19.97 -8.74
CA ASP A 9 23.05 -19.92 -7.31
C ASP A 9 21.76 -20.70 -7.00
N CYS A 10 21.77 -21.51 -5.94
CA CYS A 10 20.67 -22.40 -5.59
C CYS A 10 20.15 -23.26 -6.76
N SER A 11 21.03 -23.82 -7.59
CA SER A 11 20.63 -24.67 -8.74
C SER A 11 19.81 -25.91 -8.38
N TYR A 12 19.77 -26.29 -7.10
CA TYR A 12 19.00 -27.39 -6.53
C TYR A 12 17.57 -27.01 -6.07
N GLU A 13 17.24 -25.72 -6.02
CA GLU A 13 15.86 -25.27 -5.75
C GLU A 13 15.03 -25.40 -7.03
N ASP A 14 13.72 -25.62 -6.89
CA ASP A 14 12.80 -25.68 -8.02
C ASP A 14 11.57 -24.77 -7.81
N PRO A 15 11.48 -23.63 -8.50
CA PRO A 15 12.46 -23.08 -9.45
C PRO A 15 13.65 -22.38 -8.76
N PRO A 16 14.83 -22.31 -9.41
CA PRO A 16 15.96 -21.54 -8.86
C PRO A 16 15.62 -20.04 -8.85
N PRO A 17 16.12 -19.27 -7.86
CA PRO A 17 15.92 -17.82 -7.80
C PRO A 17 16.32 -17.16 -9.11
N ARG A 18 15.49 -16.25 -9.63
CA ARG A 18 15.79 -15.59 -10.90
C ARG A 18 16.93 -14.58 -10.77
N TYR A 19 16.97 -13.83 -9.67
CA TYR A 19 17.97 -12.79 -9.47
C TYR A 19 18.77 -13.00 -8.20
N PHE A 20 20.03 -12.62 -8.25
CA PHE A 20 20.83 -12.41 -7.05
C PHE A 20 21.60 -11.10 -7.13
N ALA A 21 21.94 -10.58 -5.96
CA ALA A 21 22.81 -9.43 -5.80
C ALA A 21 23.96 -9.76 -4.87
N LEU A 22 25.13 -9.20 -5.17
CA LEU A 22 26.26 -9.16 -4.25
C LEU A 22 26.61 -7.70 -3.98
N GLN A 23 26.51 -7.28 -2.73
CA GLN A 23 27.10 -6.03 -2.28
C GLN A 23 28.49 -6.29 -1.71
N VAL A 24 29.45 -5.52 -2.18
CA VAL A 24 30.82 -5.53 -1.68
C VAL A 24 30.92 -4.68 -0.42
N LEU A 25 30.99 -5.33 0.74
CA LEU A 25 31.26 -4.65 2.02
C LEU A 25 32.77 -4.45 2.22
N GLN A 26 33.56 -5.42 1.76
CA GLN A 26 35.01 -5.34 1.71
C GLN A 26 35.52 -6.12 0.49
N HIS A 27 36.10 -5.41 -0.48
CA HIS A 27 36.74 -6.03 -1.64
C HIS A 27 38.04 -6.73 -1.26
N ASP A 28 38.51 -7.64 -2.13
CA ASP A 28 39.78 -8.35 -1.95
C ASP A 28 40.97 -7.40 -2.16
N ARG A 29 42.00 -7.50 -1.31
CA ARG A 29 43.21 -6.65 -1.38
C ARG A 29 44.50 -7.44 -1.65
N PHE A 30 44.41 -8.76 -1.85
CA PHE A 30 45.56 -9.66 -1.96
C PHE A 30 45.52 -10.52 -3.23
N GLY A 31 44.86 -10.03 -4.29
CA GLY A 31 44.85 -10.68 -5.60
C GLY A 31 44.09 -12.02 -5.64
N GLY A 32 42.91 -12.07 -5.01
CA GLY A 32 42.03 -13.25 -5.02
C GLY A 32 40.54 -12.88 -5.06
N GLY A 33 39.67 -13.89 -5.04
CA GLY A 33 38.22 -13.71 -5.04
C GLY A 33 37.63 -12.96 -6.24
N ILE A 34 38.30 -12.99 -7.40
CA ILE A 34 37.83 -12.44 -8.69
C ILE A 34 36.52 -13.13 -9.06
N LEU A 35 35.47 -12.35 -9.27
CA LEU A 35 34.17 -12.85 -9.70
C LEU A 35 34.18 -12.97 -11.23
N SER A 36 33.98 -14.17 -11.75
CA SER A 36 33.86 -14.40 -13.19
C SER A 36 32.40 -14.70 -13.51
N VAL A 37 31.88 -14.10 -14.58
CA VAL A 37 30.49 -14.26 -15.02
C VAL A 37 30.47 -14.66 -16.49
N LEU A 38 29.70 -15.70 -16.83
CA LEU A 38 29.66 -16.28 -18.16
C LEU A 38 28.24 -16.23 -18.72
N ASN A 39 28.08 -15.63 -19.90
CA ASN A 39 26.79 -15.47 -20.57
C ASN A 39 26.33 -16.79 -21.20
N VAL A 40 25.22 -17.34 -20.71
CA VAL A 40 24.70 -18.63 -21.18
C VAL A 40 24.36 -18.61 -22.67
N GLU A 41 23.73 -17.54 -23.16
CA GLU A 41 23.28 -17.40 -24.55
C GLU A 41 24.45 -17.37 -25.56
N ARG A 42 25.61 -16.82 -25.16
CA ARG A 42 26.83 -16.91 -25.96
C ARG A 42 27.46 -18.29 -25.87
N MET A 43 27.60 -18.84 -24.66
CA MET A 43 28.23 -20.15 -24.45
C MET A 43 27.50 -21.27 -25.18
N ILE A 44 26.16 -21.27 -25.21
CA ILE A 44 25.42 -22.34 -25.88
C ILE A 44 25.75 -22.46 -27.36
N ARG A 45 26.23 -21.39 -28.02
CA ARG A 45 26.61 -21.39 -29.45
C ARG A 45 27.72 -22.40 -29.75
N TYR A 46 28.55 -22.69 -28.76
CA TYR A 46 29.65 -23.66 -28.84
C TYR A 46 29.22 -25.10 -28.53
N LEU A 47 28.00 -25.31 -28.01
CA LEU A 47 27.45 -26.65 -27.81
C LEU A 47 26.93 -27.23 -29.13
N SER A 48 27.19 -28.51 -29.36
CA SER A 48 26.60 -29.24 -30.48
C SER A 48 25.07 -29.31 -30.36
N PRO A 49 24.33 -29.41 -31.47
CA PRO A 49 22.88 -29.56 -31.42
C PRO A 49 22.42 -30.75 -30.56
N SER A 50 23.11 -31.89 -30.66
CA SER A 50 22.82 -33.07 -29.86
C SER A 50 23.02 -32.86 -28.35
N THR A 51 24.05 -32.09 -27.97
CA THR A 51 24.31 -31.74 -26.57
C THR A 51 23.21 -30.83 -26.04
N ARG A 52 22.79 -29.81 -26.80
CA ARG A 52 21.71 -28.91 -26.39
C ARG A 52 20.41 -29.66 -26.14
N THR A 53 19.99 -30.49 -27.11
CA THR A 53 18.77 -31.31 -26.97
C THR A 53 18.83 -32.19 -25.74
N ALA A 54 19.96 -32.85 -25.47
CA ALA A 54 20.11 -33.70 -24.30
C ALA A 54 20.09 -32.92 -22.98
N LEU A 55 20.65 -31.70 -22.94
CA LEU A 55 20.60 -30.82 -21.75
C LEU A 55 19.20 -30.26 -21.47
N GLU A 56 18.36 -30.14 -22.50
CA GLU A 56 16.95 -29.71 -22.39
C GLU A 56 16.01 -30.80 -21.86
N THR A 57 16.44 -32.07 -21.86
CA THR A 57 15.64 -33.17 -21.28
C THR A 57 15.79 -33.27 -19.76
N PRO A 58 14.72 -33.61 -19.01
CA PRO A 58 14.77 -33.76 -17.56
C PRO A 58 15.40 -35.09 -17.14
N GLN A 59 16.67 -35.31 -17.52
CA GLN A 59 17.43 -36.54 -17.30
C GLN A 59 18.61 -36.35 -16.34
N TYR A 60 18.53 -35.33 -15.49
CA TYR A 60 19.58 -34.97 -14.53
C TYR A 60 18.99 -34.94 -13.13
N ARG A 61 19.56 -35.75 -12.24
CA ARG A 61 19.31 -35.66 -10.81
C ARG A 61 20.23 -34.59 -10.23
N ILE A 62 19.64 -33.63 -9.54
CA ILE A 62 20.36 -32.53 -8.88
C ILE A 62 20.21 -32.75 -7.37
N ASN A 63 21.31 -33.13 -6.71
CA ASN A 63 21.29 -33.39 -5.27
C ASN A 63 21.25 -32.07 -4.50
N ILE A 64 20.46 -32.02 -3.44
CA ILE A 64 20.46 -30.89 -2.50
C ILE A 64 21.65 -31.10 -1.55
N PRO A 65 22.59 -30.13 -1.43
CA PRO A 65 23.69 -30.25 -0.48
C PRO A 65 23.15 -30.45 0.95
N ALA A 66 23.86 -31.23 1.76
CA ALA A 66 23.37 -31.69 3.07
C ALA A 66 22.94 -30.53 3.98
N GLU A 67 23.69 -29.43 3.95
CA GLU A 67 23.43 -28.20 4.70
C GLU A 67 22.17 -27.43 4.26
N PHE A 68 21.57 -27.79 3.12
CA PHE A 68 20.37 -27.14 2.56
C PHE A 68 19.14 -28.06 2.51
N ILE A 69 19.21 -29.26 3.08
CA ILE A 69 18.07 -30.17 3.17
C ILE A 69 17.07 -29.60 4.18
N LYS A 70 15.87 -29.24 3.72
CA LYS A 70 14.75 -28.78 4.56
C LYS A 70 13.81 -29.93 4.96
N ASP A 71 13.74 -30.96 4.11
CA ASP A 71 12.91 -32.14 4.27
C ASP A 71 13.75 -33.39 3.94
N GLU A 72 13.90 -34.29 4.91
CA GLU A 72 14.67 -35.53 4.78
C GLU A 72 14.09 -36.47 3.70
N SER A 73 12.82 -36.33 3.35
CA SER A 73 12.21 -37.09 2.26
C SER A 73 12.57 -36.54 0.87
N HIS A 74 13.05 -35.30 0.80
CA HIS A 74 13.33 -34.58 -0.44
C HIS A 74 14.81 -34.16 -0.52
N LYS A 75 15.67 -35.10 -0.95
CA LYS A 75 17.14 -34.90 -1.03
C LYS A 75 17.65 -34.52 -2.42
N HIS A 76 16.78 -34.50 -3.43
CA HIS A 76 17.16 -34.21 -4.80
C HIS A 76 15.95 -33.84 -5.65
N ILE A 77 16.19 -33.15 -6.75
CA ILE A 77 15.22 -32.93 -7.83
C ILE A 77 15.66 -33.63 -9.11
N THR A 78 14.72 -33.91 -10.01
CA THR A 78 15.02 -34.34 -11.39
C THR A 78 14.57 -33.24 -12.34
N ALA A 79 15.51 -32.66 -13.09
CA ALA A 79 15.24 -31.49 -13.93
C ALA A 79 16.11 -31.49 -15.19
N SER A 80 15.79 -30.59 -16.13
CA SER A 80 16.67 -30.23 -17.24
C SER A 80 17.75 -29.24 -16.77
N ILE A 81 18.90 -29.26 -17.45
CA ILE A 81 20.00 -28.32 -17.18
C ILE A 81 19.85 -27.04 -17.99
N LEU A 82 19.36 -27.16 -19.23
CA LEU A 82 19.21 -26.06 -20.19
C LEU A 82 17.72 -25.90 -20.56
N ALA A 83 17.29 -24.68 -20.82
CA ALA A 83 16.03 -24.41 -21.50
C ALA A 83 16.22 -23.26 -22.49
N ILE A 84 15.77 -23.46 -23.73
CA ILE A 84 15.87 -22.46 -24.80
C ILE A 84 14.45 -22.04 -25.21
N SER A 85 14.19 -20.74 -25.19
CA SER A 85 12.94 -20.14 -25.69
C SER A 85 13.24 -19.03 -26.71
N HIS A 86 12.19 -18.54 -27.40
CA HIS A 86 12.31 -17.39 -28.29
C HIS A 86 12.76 -16.09 -27.60
N LYS A 87 12.62 -15.99 -26.27
CA LYS A 87 12.92 -14.77 -25.50
C LYS A 87 14.26 -14.83 -24.76
N ALA A 88 14.69 -16.02 -24.34
CA ALA A 88 15.94 -16.21 -23.61
C ALA A 88 16.37 -17.68 -23.57
N SER A 89 17.68 -17.90 -23.39
CA SER A 89 18.26 -19.17 -22.96
C SER A 89 18.65 -19.10 -21.49
N ILE A 90 18.27 -20.11 -20.72
CA ILE A 90 18.55 -20.20 -19.29
C ILE A 90 19.19 -21.53 -18.93
N MET A 91 19.99 -21.54 -17.86
CA MET A 91 20.70 -22.73 -17.40
C MET A 91 20.66 -22.82 -15.87
N ARG A 92 20.53 -24.05 -15.35
CA ARG A 92 20.84 -24.40 -13.96
C ARG A 92 22.01 -25.38 -13.96
N PHE A 93 23.14 -24.97 -13.38
CA PHE A 93 24.35 -25.79 -13.40
C PHE A 93 25.09 -25.71 -12.08
N ARG A 94 25.55 -26.85 -11.57
CA ARG A 94 26.53 -26.96 -10.49
C ARG A 94 27.08 -28.37 -10.52
N GLU A 95 28.31 -28.52 -10.99
CA GLU A 95 28.88 -29.81 -11.37
C GLU A 95 28.88 -30.84 -10.23
N ASP A 96 29.25 -30.44 -9.01
CA ASP A 96 29.41 -31.34 -7.87
C ASP A 96 28.12 -32.00 -7.38
N ILE A 97 26.96 -31.50 -7.80
CA ILE A 97 25.65 -32.03 -7.39
C ILE A 97 24.84 -32.64 -8.53
N LEU A 98 25.37 -32.65 -9.75
CA LEU A 98 24.69 -33.18 -10.93
C LEU A 98 25.01 -34.66 -11.14
N VAL A 99 23.97 -35.47 -11.29
CA VAL A 99 24.06 -36.90 -11.60
C VAL A 99 23.26 -37.18 -12.88
N PRO A 100 23.93 -37.52 -14.00
CA PRO A 100 23.23 -37.87 -15.24
C PRO A 100 22.53 -39.23 -15.10
N LEU A 101 21.25 -39.31 -15.50
CA LEU A 101 20.44 -40.52 -15.38
C LEU A 101 20.55 -41.46 -16.60
N THR A 102 21.09 -40.98 -17.72
CA THR A 102 21.24 -41.75 -18.96
C THR A 102 22.63 -41.58 -19.57
N GLY A 103 23.01 -42.49 -20.48
CA GLY A 103 24.27 -42.38 -21.22
C GLY A 103 24.33 -41.13 -22.13
N LEU A 104 23.18 -40.67 -22.65
CA LEU A 104 23.08 -39.43 -23.42
C LEU A 104 23.27 -38.21 -22.53
N ALA A 105 22.61 -38.18 -21.36
CA ALA A 105 22.78 -37.12 -20.36
C ALA A 105 24.23 -37.02 -19.88
N ARG A 106 24.92 -38.14 -19.68
CA ARG A 106 26.33 -38.17 -19.31
C ARG A 106 27.22 -37.54 -20.38
N LYS A 107 27.08 -37.96 -21.64
CA LYS A 107 27.84 -37.38 -22.77
C LYS A 107 27.56 -35.89 -22.94
N ALA A 108 26.33 -35.46 -22.71
CA ALA A 108 25.95 -34.05 -22.79
C ALA A 108 26.61 -33.21 -21.69
N LEU A 109 26.69 -33.73 -20.45
CA LEU A 109 27.37 -33.08 -19.34
C LEU A 109 28.89 -33.00 -19.56
N GLU A 110 29.49 -34.06 -20.11
CA GLU A 110 30.90 -34.06 -20.54
C GLU A 110 31.15 -33.00 -21.63
N GLY A 111 30.26 -32.92 -22.63
CA GLY A 111 30.33 -31.90 -23.67
C GLY A 111 30.18 -30.47 -23.14
N LEU A 112 29.26 -30.24 -22.20
CA LEU A 112 29.12 -28.95 -21.52
C LEU A 112 30.39 -28.58 -20.74
N SER A 113 30.96 -29.53 -20.00
CA SER A 113 32.17 -29.30 -19.20
C SER A 113 33.38 -28.97 -20.07
N ALA A 114 33.53 -29.65 -21.21
CA ALA A 114 34.56 -29.34 -22.20
C ALA A 114 34.41 -27.93 -22.79
N VAL A 115 33.17 -27.50 -23.08
CA VAL A 115 32.89 -26.14 -23.56
C VAL A 115 33.19 -25.09 -22.48
N LEU A 116 32.82 -25.33 -21.22
CA LEU A 116 33.12 -24.42 -20.11
C LEU A 116 34.63 -24.30 -19.83
N ALA A 117 35.41 -25.32 -20.17
CA ALA A 117 36.87 -25.31 -20.04
C ALA A 117 37.59 -24.60 -21.21
N SER A 118 36.93 -24.44 -22.36
CA SER A 118 37.52 -23.88 -23.59
C SER A 118 37.97 -22.43 -23.45
N GLU A 119 39.13 -22.11 -24.04
CA GLU A 119 39.65 -20.74 -24.11
C GLU A 119 38.78 -19.83 -24.99
N ASP A 120 38.20 -20.37 -26.07
CA ASP A 120 37.33 -19.60 -26.97
C ASP A 120 36.09 -19.08 -26.23
N VAL A 121 35.48 -19.92 -25.40
CA VAL A 121 34.32 -19.54 -24.58
C VAL A 121 34.72 -18.56 -23.48
N ARG A 122 35.92 -18.74 -22.91
CA ARG A 122 36.46 -17.79 -21.93
C ARG A 122 36.68 -16.41 -22.54
N ALA A 123 37.13 -16.33 -23.78
CA ALA A 123 37.34 -15.07 -24.48
C ALA A 123 36.03 -14.40 -24.94
N ASP A 124 35.05 -15.17 -25.43
CA ASP A 124 33.83 -14.62 -26.06
C ASP A 124 32.66 -14.39 -25.07
N ALA A 125 32.51 -15.28 -24.09
CA ALA A 125 31.32 -15.35 -23.24
C ALA A 125 31.58 -14.97 -21.78
N THR A 126 32.82 -14.77 -21.35
CA THR A 126 33.17 -14.57 -19.93
C THR A 126 33.67 -13.15 -19.66
N LEU A 127 33.21 -12.56 -18.57
CA LEU A 127 33.73 -11.32 -18.00
C LEU A 127 34.35 -11.62 -16.63
N HIS A 128 35.56 -11.12 -16.41
CA HIS A 128 36.27 -11.21 -15.13
C HIS A 128 36.20 -9.86 -14.43
N LEU A 129 35.53 -9.82 -13.27
CA LEU A 129 35.36 -8.64 -12.45
C LEU A 129 36.39 -8.67 -11.32
N THR A 130 37.39 -7.80 -11.46
CA THR A 130 38.49 -7.63 -10.52
C THR A 130 38.05 -6.78 -9.31
N PRO A 131 38.87 -6.72 -8.24
CA PRO A 131 38.59 -5.82 -7.12
C PRO A 131 38.52 -4.34 -7.52
N ASP A 132 39.21 -3.93 -8.59
CA ASP A 132 39.16 -2.55 -9.10
C ASP A 132 37.83 -2.25 -9.80
N ASP A 133 37.22 -3.26 -10.43
CA ASP A 133 35.88 -3.15 -11.03
C ASP A 133 34.78 -3.15 -9.96
N LEU A 134 35.04 -3.78 -8.81
CA LEU A 134 34.08 -3.99 -7.73
C LEU A 134 34.65 -3.55 -6.36
N PRO A 135 34.91 -2.24 -6.16
CA PRO A 135 35.39 -1.72 -4.88
C PRO A 135 34.33 -1.80 -3.78
N THR A 136 34.72 -1.48 -2.55
CA THR A 136 33.78 -1.41 -1.41
C THR A 136 32.64 -0.43 -1.70
N GLY A 137 31.41 -0.84 -1.41
CA GLY A 137 30.18 -0.09 -1.70
C GLY A 137 29.49 -0.54 -2.99
N SER A 138 30.20 -1.21 -3.90
CA SER A 138 29.64 -1.69 -5.16
C SER A 138 28.56 -2.75 -4.95
N ILE A 139 27.54 -2.73 -5.83
CA ILE A 139 26.50 -3.75 -5.88
C ILE A 139 26.44 -4.29 -7.31
N ILE A 140 26.55 -5.60 -7.46
CA ILE A 140 26.25 -6.29 -8.71
C ILE A 140 24.89 -6.97 -8.60
N LEU A 141 24.03 -6.78 -9.59
CA LEU A 141 22.75 -7.46 -9.74
C LEU A 141 22.79 -8.31 -11.00
N MET A 142 22.38 -9.57 -10.90
CA MET A 142 22.46 -10.52 -12.01
C MET A 142 21.20 -11.35 -12.14
N ASP A 143 20.82 -11.63 -13.39
CA ASP A 143 19.89 -12.71 -13.72
C ASP A 143 20.63 -14.05 -13.59
N ASN A 144 20.40 -14.71 -12.45
CA ASN A 144 21.01 -15.98 -12.06
C ASN A 144 20.80 -17.07 -13.12
N ARG A 145 19.69 -17.02 -13.86
CA ARG A 145 19.33 -18.05 -14.83
C ARG A 145 20.05 -17.86 -16.17
N ARG A 146 20.48 -16.64 -16.48
CA ARG A 146 21.14 -16.29 -17.76
C ARG A 146 22.65 -16.20 -17.68
N TRP A 147 23.21 -16.23 -16.47
CA TRP A 147 24.64 -16.08 -16.23
C TRP A 147 25.14 -17.13 -15.25
N LEU A 148 26.13 -17.92 -15.68
CA LEU A 148 26.91 -18.73 -14.75
C LEU A 148 27.92 -17.82 -14.05
N HIS A 149 28.28 -18.16 -12.82
CA HIS A 149 29.32 -17.44 -12.10
C HIS A 149 30.30 -18.39 -11.43
N ALA A 150 31.54 -17.94 -11.33
CA ALA A 150 32.64 -18.64 -10.69
C ALA A 150 33.48 -17.65 -9.91
N ARG A 151 34.28 -18.14 -8.98
CA ARG A 151 35.21 -17.33 -8.20
C ARG A 151 36.52 -18.08 -8.03
N ASN A 152 37.63 -17.41 -8.26
CA ASN A 152 38.92 -17.99 -7.88
C ASN A 152 39.12 -17.96 -6.35
N ARG A 153 40.26 -18.50 -5.92
CA ARG A 153 40.67 -18.63 -4.52
C ARG A 153 40.61 -17.28 -3.82
N ILE A 154 40.01 -17.26 -2.64
CA ILE A 154 40.05 -16.08 -1.76
C ILE A 154 41.37 -16.07 -1.00
N ASN A 155 42.11 -14.99 -1.18
CA ASN A 155 43.38 -14.74 -0.49
C ASN A 155 43.21 -13.74 0.67
N ASP A 156 42.26 -12.79 0.58
CA ASP A 156 41.96 -11.88 1.68
C ASP A 156 40.97 -12.46 2.70
N PRO A 157 41.39 -12.74 3.97
CA PRO A 157 40.49 -13.23 5.00
C PRO A 157 39.44 -12.20 5.43
N LYS A 158 39.63 -10.90 5.14
CA LYS A 158 38.67 -9.84 5.44
C LYS A 158 37.71 -9.56 4.28
N ARG A 159 37.85 -10.22 3.13
CA ARG A 159 36.91 -10.05 2.00
C ARG A 159 35.50 -10.40 2.45
N HIS A 160 34.56 -9.47 2.26
CA HIS A 160 33.19 -9.63 2.74
C HIS A 160 32.19 -9.14 1.70
N LEU A 161 31.32 -10.05 1.27
CA LEU A 161 30.18 -9.76 0.41
C LEU A 161 28.88 -10.08 1.13
N ARG A 162 27.88 -9.20 1.00
CA ARG A 162 26.50 -9.47 1.38
C ARG A 162 25.73 -9.95 0.16
N ARG A 163 25.07 -11.10 0.27
CA ARG A 163 24.32 -11.74 -0.82
C ARG A 163 22.82 -11.64 -0.56
N VAL A 164 22.05 -11.27 -1.58
CA VAL A 164 20.59 -11.27 -1.56
C VAL A 164 20.08 -12.03 -2.79
N ARG A 165 19.00 -12.80 -2.64
CA ARG A 165 18.35 -13.57 -3.71
C ARG A 165 16.86 -13.26 -3.67
N TRP A 166 16.21 -13.12 -4.81
CA TRP A 166 14.76 -12.86 -4.89
C TRP A 166 14.15 -13.43 -6.17
N ASP A 167 12.82 -13.32 -6.27
CA ASP A 167 12.02 -13.78 -7.41
C ASP A 167 12.07 -15.31 -7.62
N THR A 168 11.63 -16.04 -6.58
CA THR A 168 11.40 -17.50 -6.60
C THR A 168 9.96 -17.79 -7.04
N CYS A 169 9.61 -17.50 -8.30
CA CYS A 169 8.28 -17.78 -8.85
C CYS A 169 8.29 -18.99 -9.81
N VAL A 170 7.20 -19.77 -9.80
CA VAL A 170 6.94 -20.96 -10.63
C VAL A 170 6.98 -20.58 -12.12
N PHE A 171 7.61 -21.43 -12.95
CA PHE A 171 8.00 -21.14 -14.33
C PHE A 171 6.83 -20.88 -15.31
N GLU A 172 5.58 -21.20 -14.92
CA GLU A 172 4.41 -21.16 -15.81
C GLU A 172 3.53 -19.89 -15.68
N ASP A 173 3.62 -19.12 -14.58
CA ASP A 173 2.70 -17.97 -14.35
C ASP A 173 3.16 -16.62 -14.92
N ILE A 174 4.37 -16.55 -15.46
CA ILE A 174 4.91 -15.30 -16.02
C ILE A 174 4.23 -14.92 -17.35
N MET A 175 3.60 -15.88 -18.04
CA MET A 175 2.96 -15.62 -19.33
C MET A 175 1.59 -14.95 -19.20
N ALA A 176 0.84 -15.20 -18.12
CA ALA A 176 -0.46 -14.57 -17.90
C ALA A 176 -0.34 -13.12 -17.38
N SER A 177 0.73 -12.81 -16.65
CA SER A 177 0.96 -11.49 -16.05
C SER A 177 1.55 -10.46 -17.03
N LEU A 178 2.38 -10.89 -18.00
CA LEU A 178 3.06 -9.98 -18.93
C LEU A 178 2.16 -9.46 -20.05
N ASP A 179 1.13 -10.20 -20.47
CA ASP A 179 0.19 -9.75 -21.51
C ASP A 179 -0.67 -8.57 -21.04
N SER A 180 -0.92 -8.47 -19.73
CA SER A 180 -1.63 -7.35 -19.10
C SER A 180 -0.76 -6.09 -18.98
N PHE A 181 0.54 -6.26 -18.73
CA PHE A 181 1.48 -5.15 -18.59
C PHE A 181 1.80 -4.47 -19.94
N TRP A 182 1.95 -5.24 -21.03
CA TRP A 182 2.25 -4.68 -22.34
C TRP A 182 1.05 -3.99 -23.01
N LYS A 183 -0.19 -4.43 -22.72
CA LYS A 183 -1.42 -3.73 -23.13
C LYS A 183 -1.57 -2.37 -22.45
N TRP A 184 -1.06 -2.22 -21.22
CA TRP A 184 -1.07 -0.95 -20.50
C TRP A 184 0.01 0.02 -21.02
N PHE A 185 1.19 -0.49 -21.41
CA PHE A 185 2.29 0.34 -21.91
C PHE A 185 2.08 0.85 -23.34
N THR A 186 1.47 0.05 -24.23
CA THR A 186 1.16 0.48 -25.61
C THR A 186 0.08 1.56 -25.70
N PHE A 187 -0.77 1.69 -24.66
CA PHE A 187 -1.74 2.79 -24.56
C PHE A 187 -1.08 4.15 -24.29
N LEU A 188 0.06 4.18 -23.60
CA LEU A 188 0.79 5.41 -23.25
C LEU A 188 1.79 5.87 -24.31
N SER A 189 2.25 4.98 -25.20
CA SER A 189 3.24 5.31 -26.23
C SER A 189 2.67 5.78 -27.57
N SER A 190 1.35 5.91 -27.72
CA SER A 190 0.72 6.30 -29.00
C SER A 190 0.58 7.83 -29.22
N GLN A 191 1.16 8.65 -28.34
CA GLN A 191 1.22 10.11 -28.47
C GLN A 191 2.67 10.61 -28.44
N SER A 192 3.46 10.27 -29.46
CA SER A 192 4.67 11.05 -29.79
C SER A 192 5.00 10.88 -31.28
N ARG A 193 5.07 12.02 -31.98
CA ARG A 193 5.61 12.14 -33.34
C ARG A 193 7.14 12.07 -33.30
N PRO A 194 7.79 11.63 -34.40
CA PRO A 194 9.20 11.30 -34.41
C PRO A 194 10.08 12.57 -34.40
N PHE A 195 11.13 12.55 -33.58
CA PHE A 195 12.21 13.54 -33.63
C PHE A 195 13.32 12.98 -34.54
N THR A 196 13.64 13.72 -35.59
CA THR A 196 14.72 13.42 -36.55
C THR A 196 16.07 13.91 -36.03
N ASP A 197 17.10 13.13 -36.36
CA ASP A 197 18.52 13.38 -36.13
C ASP A 197 19.02 14.78 -36.52
N SER A 198 19.94 15.32 -35.72
CA SER A 198 21.22 15.85 -36.22
C SER A 198 22.21 16.00 -35.07
N LEU A 199 23.27 15.20 -35.14
CA LEU A 199 24.53 15.45 -34.44
C LEU A 199 25.20 16.68 -35.06
N GLU A 200 25.66 17.61 -34.22
CA GLU A 200 26.90 18.34 -34.48
C GLU A 200 27.77 18.39 -33.23
N THR A 201 29.00 17.92 -33.41
CA THR A 201 30.10 17.90 -32.45
C THR A 201 30.94 19.17 -32.58
N SER A 202 31.20 19.87 -31.48
CA SER A 202 32.42 20.62 -31.18
C SER A 202 32.29 21.15 -29.74
N GLY A 203 33.30 21.33 -28.90
CA GLY A 203 34.73 21.16 -28.99
C GLY A 203 35.29 21.29 -27.57
N SER A 204 36.48 20.75 -27.37
CA SER A 204 37.27 20.74 -26.14
C SER A 204 37.58 22.14 -25.58
N GLU A 205 37.57 22.29 -24.25
CA GLU A 205 38.52 23.18 -23.57
C GLU A 205 38.79 22.71 -22.12
N LYS A 206 40.07 22.82 -21.73
CA LYS A 206 40.72 22.27 -20.53
C LYS A 206 40.88 23.35 -19.45
N CYS A 207 41.15 22.88 -18.22
CA CYS A 207 41.76 23.56 -17.05
C CYS A 207 40.83 24.56 -16.33
N SER A 208 40.86 24.73 -15.00
CA SER A 208 41.79 24.32 -13.94
C SER A 208 41.11 24.57 -12.58
N SER A 209 41.45 23.76 -11.57
CA SER A 209 41.06 23.97 -10.17
C SER A 209 41.67 25.24 -9.57
N PRO A 210 41.09 25.74 -8.46
CA PRO A 210 41.92 25.97 -7.28
C PRO A 210 41.31 25.43 -5.98
N VAL A 211 42.22 25.25 -5.01
CA VAL A 211 42.10 24.64 -3.68
C VAL A 211 41.83 25.72 -2.60
N GLY A 212 41.12 25.33 -1.52
CA GLY A 212 41.01 26.04 -0.22
C GLY A 212 39.59 26.57 0.03
N GLU A 213 38.86 26.23 1.09
CA GLU A 213 39.19 26.27 2.53
C GLU A 213 38.31 25.29 3.36
N PRO A 214 38.64 25.03 4.66
CA PRO A 214 38.10 23.91 5.43
C PRO A 214 36.72 24.21 6.06
N VAL A 215 35.83 23.23 5.99
CA VAL A 215 34.51 23.22 6.63
C VAL A 215 34.67 23.10 8.16
N PRO A 216 33.99 23.90 9.01
CA PRO A 216 34.07 23.75 10.45
C PRO A 216 33.32 22.50 10.93
N ASN A 217 33.88 21.87 11.96
CA ASN A 217 33.44 20.65 12.63
C ASN A 217 31.92 20.58 12.92
N ASP A 218 31.29 19.51 12.41
CA ASP A 218 30.04 18.95 12.93
C ASP A 218 30.30 18.31 14.31
N SER A 219 30.25 19.12 15.36
CA SER A 219 30.28 18.62 16.74
C SER A 219 29.27 19.32 17.65
N ASP A 220 28.06 19.57 17.13
CA ASP A 220 26.87 19.93 17.91
C ASP A 220 25.63 19.22 17.36
N CYS A 221 25.68 17.89 17.29
CA CYS A 221 24.49 17.05 17.17
C CYS A 221 24.11 16.51 18.55
N THR A 222 23.74 17.41 19.47
CA THR A 222 22.78 17.02 20.50
C THR A 222 21.43 16.88 19.81
N ALA A 223 21.03 15.65 19.52
CA ALA A 223 19.68 15.33 19.06
C ALA A 223 18.68 15.94 20.04
N SER A 224 18.08 17.07 19.65
CA SER A 224 17.11 17.80 20.44
C SER A 224 15.77 17.06 20.38
N ASP A 225 15.12 16.94 21.53
CA ASP A 225 13.72 16.55 21.74
C ASP A 225 12.68 17.46 21.01
N SER A 226 13.07 18.16 19.93
CA SER A 226 12.28 19.20 19.26
C SER A 226 11.79 18.83 17.86
N GLN A 227 11.96 17.60 17.39
CA GLN A 227 11.58 17.20 16.02
C GLN A 227 10.15 16.64 15.87
N THR A 228 9.37 16.52 16.95
CA THR A 228 8.03 15.88 16.93
C THR A 228 6.85 16.83 17.18
N SER A 229 7.08 18.11 17.50
CA SER A 229 6.00 19.04 17.83
C SER A 229 5.10 19.36 16.63
N PRO A 230 3.77 19.45 16.85
CA PRO A 230 2.84 20.00 15.86
C PRO A 230 3.14 21.46 15.53
N TYR A 231 2.69 21.92 14.37
CA TYR A 231 2.77 23.31 13.97
C TYR A 231 1.68 24.14 14.64
N THR A 232 1.94 25.43 14.86
CA THR A 232 0.92 26.33 15.38
C THR A 232 -0.09 26.70 14.28
N LEU A 233 -1.33 27.02 14.66
CA LEU A 233 -2.35 27.49 13.73
C LEU A 233 -1.87 28.74 12.95
N ALA A 234 -1.11 29.63 13.59
CA ALA A 234 -0.59 30.83 12.95
C ALA A 234 0.40 30.51 11.81
N GLU A 235 1.28 29.52 12.00
CA GLU A 235 2.21 29.06 10.97
C GLU A 235 1.47 28.43 9.79
N ILE A 236 0.50 27.57 10.07
CA ILE A 236 -0.32 26.89 9.05
C ILE A 236 -1.08 27.92 8.20
N LEU A 237 -1.74 28.89 8.83
CA LEU A 237 -2.45 29.96 8.12
C LEU A 237 -1.51 30.87 7.32
N ALA A 238 -0.28 31.10 7.80
CA ALA A 238 0.71 31.89 7.07
C ALA A 238 1.14 31.21 5.77
N VAL A 239 1.34 29.89 5.78
CA VAL A 239 1.65 29.14 4.56
C VAL A 239 0.43 29.02 3.65
N ALA A 240 -0.77 28.80 4.21
CA ALA A 240 -2.00 28.73 3.43
C ALA A 240 -2.24 30.00 2.57
N ARG A 241 -1.88 31.18 3.08
CA ARG A 241 -2.00 32.48 2.36
C ARG A 241 -1.12 32.61 1.11
N VAL A 242 -0.12 31.75 0.94
CA VAL A 242 0.76 31.73 -0.23
C VAL A 242 0.70 30.40 -0.97
N HIS A 243 -0.31 29.58 -0.68
CA HIS A 243 -0.44 28.23 -1.23
C HIS A 243 -1.51 28.17 -2.34
N PRO A 244 -1.26 27.44 -3.45
CA PRO A 244 -2.19 27.31 -4.58
C PRO A 244 -3.55 26.67 -4.25
N LEU A 245 -3.67 26.00 -3.10
CA LEU A 245 -4.95 25.45 -2.64
C LEU A 245 -5.94 26.53 -2.19
N TYR A 246 -5.46 27.74 -1.91
CA TYR A 246 -6.23 28.83 -1.32
C TYR A 246 -6.11 30.14 -2.08
N THR A 247 -5.20 30.22 -3.04
CA THR A 247 -4.83 31.45 -3.75
C THR A 247 -4.40 31.14 -5.18
N ASP A 248 -4.21 32.18 -6.00
CA ASP A 248 -3.83 32.06 -7.40
C ASP A 248 -2.33 31.79 -7.63
N HIS A 249 -1.58 31.42 -6.58
CA HIS A 249 -0.16 31.05 -6.72
C HIS A 249 -0.01 29.85 -7.66
N ARG A 250 1.10 29.82 -8.42
CA ARG A 250 1.32 28.77 -9.40
C ARG A 250 1.73 27.44 -8.75
N TYR A 251 2.67 27.44 -7.82
CA TYR A 251 3.19 26.24 -7.15
C TYR A 251 3.17 26.42 -5.63
N PRO A 252 3.22 25.33 -4.84
CA PRO A 252 3.44 25.44 -3.40
C PRO A 252 4.75 26.19 -3.10
N PRO A 253 4.81 26.92 -1.96
CA PRO A 253 5.98 27.72 -1.62
C PRO A 253 7.20 26.84 -1.36
N GLU A 254 8.38 27.35 -1.71
CA GLU A 254 9.67 26.74 -1.37
C GLU A 254 10.00 26.88 0.13
N ASP A 255 11.00 26.14 0.60
CA ASP A 255 11.38 26.05 2.02
C ASP A 255 11.78 27.40 2.62
N ASP A 256 12.39 28.29 1.84
CA ASP A 256 12.77 29.63 2.26
C ASP A 256 11.54 30.53 2.48
N ILE A 257 10.56 30.48 1.59
CA ILE A 257 9.28 31.19 1.70
C ILE A 257 8.51 30.65 2.91
N ILE A 258 8.46 29.33 3.10
CA ILE A 258 7.84 28.71 4.27
C ILE A 258 8.52 29.20 5.55
N ARG A 259 9.86 29.22 5.59
CA ARG A 259 10.63 29.71 6.74
C ARG A 259 10.30 31.17 7.06
N VAL A 260 10.25 32.04 6.05
CA VAL A 260 9.89 33.46 6.23
C VAL A 260 8.46 33.60 6.73
N ALA A 261 7.51 32.86 6.16
CA ALA A 261 6.11 32.89 6.58
C ALA A 261 5.95 32.49 8.06
N ARG A 262 6.66 31.45 8.52
CA ARG A 262 6.67 31.00 9.91
C ARG A 262 7.29 32.02 10.86
N GLN A 263 8.41 32.62 10.48
CA GLN A 263 9.05 33.67 11.28
C GLN A 263 8.15 34.89 11.42
N GLY A 264 7.46 35.29 10.34
CA GLY A 264 6.46 36.35 10.36
C GLY A 264 5.29 36.04 11.30
N ALA A 265 4.74 34.82 11.22
CA ALA A 265 3.66 34.36 12.09
C ALA A 265 4.06 34.39 13.57
N SER A 266 5.27 33.96 13.89
CA SER A 266 5.80 33.92 15.27
C SER A 266 6.00 35.32 15.88
N ARG A 267 6.18 36.35 15.05
CA ARG A 267 6.32 37.75 15.48
C ARG A 267 4.99 38.50 15.58
N SER A 268 3.91 37.95 15.02
CA SER A 268 2.59 38.54 15.06
C SER A 268 1.99 38.43 16.47
N VAL A 269 1.52 39.55 17.01
CA VAL A 269 0.79 39.58 18.30
C VAL A 269 -0.71 39.34 18.10
N ALA A 270 -1.21 39.45 16.86
CA ALA A 270 -2.60 39.18 16.54
C ALA A 270 -2.91 37.68 16.63
N ALA A 271 -3.99 37.32 17.33
CA ALA A 271 -4.44 35.95 17.44
C ALA A 271 -4.80 35.39 16.04
N PRO A 272 -4.39 34.16 15.71
CA PRO A 272 -4.74 33.56 14.42
C PRO A 272 -6.27 33.37 14.33
N ASN A 273 -6.87 33.89 13.27
CA ASN A 273 -8.31 33.79 13.06
C ASN A 273 -8.63 32.75 11.98
N LEU A 274 -9.00 31.53 12.42
CA LEU A 274 -9.36 30.44 11.52
C LEU A 274 -10.60 30.77 10.68
N SER A 275 -11.57 31.50 11.21
CA SER A 275 -12.85 31.74 10.52
C SER A 275 -12.73 32.62 9.27
N GLN A 276 -11.64 33.38 9.14
CA GLN A 276 -11.33 34.16 7.94
C GLN A 276 -10.81 33.30 6.78
N GLN A 277 -10.31 32.09 7.06
CA GLN A 277 -9.91 31.17 6.02
C GLN A 277 -11.17 30.58 5.35
N PRO A 278 -11.28 30.59 4.00
CA PRO A 278 -12.37 29.92 3.31
C PRO A 278 -12.38 28.40 3.58
N LEU A 279 -13.56 27.79 3.43
CA LEU A 279 -13.67 26.33 3.44
C LEU A 279 -12.98 25.74 2.21
N LEU A 280 -12.26 24.64 2.39
CA LEU A 280 -11.66 23.86 1.31
C LEU A 280 -12.60 22.70 0.97
N SER A 281 -13.22 22.73 -0.20
CA SER A 281 -14.06 21.64 -0.68
C SER A 281 -13.25 20.57 -1.39
N LYS A 282 -13.80 19.37 -1.46
CA LYS A 282 -13.22 18.27 -2.25
C LYS A 282 -13.09 18.67 -3.73
N LYS A 283 -14.07 19.39 -4.28
CA LYS A 283 -14.05 19.82 -5.68
C LYS A 283 -12.89 20.77 -5.99
N SER A 284 -12.73 21.84 -5.22
CA SER A 284 -11.64 22.82 -5.45
C SER A 284 -10.26 22.18 -5.24
N LEU A 285 -10.16 21.30 -4.25
CA LEU A 285 -8.96 20.51 -3.99
C LEU A 285 -8.55 19.65 -5.21
N TYR A 286 -9.51 18.94 -5.83
CA TYR A 286 -9.27 18.11 -7.01
C TYR A 286 -8.79 18.92 -8.22
N GLU A 287 -9.39 20.09 -8.47
CA GLU A 287 -9.05 20.93 -9.61
C GLU A 287 -7.59 21.43 -9.53
N VAL A 288 -7.19 21.95 -8.37
CA VAL A 288 -5.82 22.44 -8.14
C VAL A 288 -4.82 21.28 -8.16
N ILE A 289 -5.10 20.18 -7.46
CA ILE A 289 -4.20 19.02 -7.42
C ILE A 289 -4.01 18.43 -8.81
N LYS A 290 -5.07 18.29 -9.61
CA LYS A 290 -4.96 17.79 -10.97
C LYS A 290 -4.00 18.64 -11.80
N ARG A 291 -4.02 19.96 -11.66
CA ARG A 291 -3.05 20.86 -12.31
C ARG A 291 -1.63 20.59 -11.80
N LEU A 292 -1.44 20.58 -10.49
CA LEU A 292 -0.12 20.40 -9.87
C LEU A 292 0.51 19.03 -10.17
N VAL A 293 -0.27 17.96 -10.22
CA VAL A 293 0.27 16.61 -10.51
C VAL A 293 0.75 16.47 -11.95
N ASN A 294 0.03 17.10 -12.90
CA ASN A 294 0.34 16.98 -14.32
C ASN A 294 1.40 17.98 -14.82
N ASP A 295 1.77 18.97 -14.00
CA ASP A 295 2.82 19.93 -14.33
C ASP A 295 4.20 19.38 -13.91
N LEU A 296 5.07 19.18 -14.91
CA LEU A 296 6.40 18.59 -14.71
C LEU A 296 7.51 19.63 -14.46
N SER A 297 7.16 20.91 -14.30
CA SER A 297 8.14 21.96 -14.00
C SER A 297 8.99 21.61 -12.76
N PRO A 298 10.32 21.82 -12.78
CA PRO A 298 11.17 21.64 -11.60
C PRO A 298 10.86 22.62 -10.47
N GLU A 299 10.17 23.73 -10.75
CA GLU A 299 9.70 24.68 -9.73
C GLU A 299 8.47 24.16 -8.96
N ASN A 300 7.86 23.06 -9.43
CA ASN A 300 6.67 22.49 -8.84
C ASN A 300 7.00 21.61 -7.62
N THR A 301 7.19 22.27 -6.48
CA THR A 301 7.50 21.61 -5.20
C THR A 301 6.44 20.63 -4.70
N TYR A 302 5.21 20.66 -5.25
CA TYR A 302 4.14 19.72 -4.90
C TYR A 302 4.54 18.25 -5.09
N ARG A 303 5.49 17.98 -6.00
CA ARG A 303 5.94 16.63 -6.35
C ARG A 303 7.23 16.20 -5.65
N HIS A 304 7.86 17.10 -4.87
CA HIS A 304 9.17 16.86 -4.28
C HIS A 304 9.06 16.14 -2.94
N ASN A 305 9.70 14.98 -2.77
CA ASN A 305 9.75 14.25 -1.49
C ASN A 305 8.37 14.10 -0.82
N VAL A 306 7.42 13.50 -1.53
CA VAL A 306 6.04 13.36 -1.05
C VAL A 306 5.68 11.92 -0.68
N TYR A 307 4.97 11.78 0.43
CA TYR A 307 4.12 10.65 0.69
C TYR A 307 2.85 10.77 -0.16
N THR A 308 2.68 9.81 -1.07
CA THR A 308 1.55 9.76 -1.99
C THR A 308 0.57 8.67 -1.56
N SER A 309 -0.69 9.03 -1.38
CA SER A 309 -1.79 8.09 -1.24
C SER A 309 -2.97 8.56 -2.07
N VAL A 310 -3.76 7.61 -2.55
CA VAL A 310 -5.08 7.91 -3.10
C VAL A 310 -6.16 7.80 -2.03
N THR A 311 -7.25 8.54 -2.18
CA THR A 311 -8.45 8.36 -1.34
C THR A 311 -9.05 6.97 -1.56
N GLY A 312 -9.43 6.30 -0.47
CA GLY A 312 -10.08 4.99 -0.52
C GLY A 312 -11.43 5.01 -1.22
N GLY A 313 -12.26 6.03 -0.98
CA GLY A 313 -13.64 6.09 -1.47
C GLY A 313 -14.03 7.47 -2.00
N GLY A 314 -13.64 7.78 -3.23
CA GLY A 314 -14.34 8.78 -4.01
C GLY A 314 -14.72 8.11 -5.31
N SER A 315 -15.95 7.59 -5.40
CA SER A 315 -16.62 6.96 -6.54
C SER A 315 -15.72 6.34 -7.62
N THR A 316 -16.04 5.13 -8.03
CA THR A 316 -15.33 4.40 -9.09
C THR A 316 -15.23 5.08 -10.46
N ASN A 317 -15.98 6.16 -10.72
CA ASN A 317 -15.81 7.03 -11.90
C ASN A 317 -14.99 8.32 -11.67
N SER A 318 -14.64 8.68 -10.43
CA SER A 318 -13.73 9.80 -10.18
C SER A 318 -12.31 9.29 -10.01
N LYS A 319 -11.36 9.90 -10.75
CA LYS A 319 -9.92 9.65 -10.54
C LYS A 319 -9.65 9.76 -9.04
N PRO A 320 -9.10 8.72 -8.38
CA PRO A 320 -8.82 8.75 -6.96
C PRO A 320 -8.02 10.02 -6.62
N LEU A 321 -8.38 10.75 -5.57
CA LEU A 321 -7.65 11.97 -5.24
C LEU A 321 -6.24 11.57 -4.85
N PHE A 322 -5.27 12.02 -5.63
CA PHE A 322 -3.88 11.99 -5.26
C PHE A 322 -3.61 13.16 -4.32
N PHE A 323 -3.51 12.92 -3.01
CA PHE A 323 -3.04 13.97 -2.11
C PHE A 323 -1.55 13.77 -1.83
N ALA A 324 -0.74 14.78 -2.13
CA ALA A 324 0.69 14.75 -1.91
C ALA A 324 1.00 15.38 -0.56
N THR A 325 1.45 14.58 0.39
CA THR A 325 1.90 15.07 1.69
C THR A 325 3.42 15.12 1.69
N ASP A 326 4.06 16.08 2.35
CA ASP A 326 5.49 15.98 2.62
C ASP A 326 5.87 14.68 3.35
N ALA A 327 6.86 13.96 2.83
CA ALA A 327 7.20 12.65 3.38
C ALA A 327 7.61 12.71 4.86
N MET A 328 8.35 13.75 5.27
CA MET A 328 8.81 13.88 6.65
C MET A 328 7.71 14.38 7.58
N GLU A 329 6.82 15.26 7.11
CA GLU A 329 5.59 15.62 7.84
C GLU A 329 4.71 14.40 8.09
N ASN A 330 4.57 13.53 7.10
CA ASN A 330 3.80 12.30 7.23
C ASN A 330 4.42 11.34 8.26
N ARG A 331 5.74 11.13 8.22
CA ARG A 331 6.46 10.29 9.18
C ARG A 331 6.31 10.81 10.61
N ARG A 332 6.47 12.12 10.81
CA ARG A 332 6.27 12.77 12.11
C ARG A 332 4.83 12.62 12.61
N GLN A 333 3.83 12.77 11.74
CA GLN A 333 2.44 12.57 12.14
C GLN A 333 2.19 11.15 12.62
N ARG A 334 2.70 10.14 11.91
CA ARG A 334 2.55 8.73 12.30
C ARG A 334 3.26 8.43 13.61
N ALA A 335 4.43 9.01 13.83
CA ALA A 335 5.13 8.91 15.11
C ALA A 335 4.31 9.51 16.26
N TYR A 336 3.74 10.70 16.06
CA TYR A 336 2.85 11.33 17.04
C TYR A 336 1.60 10.49 17.29
N HIS A 337 0.94 10.01 16.23
CA HIS A 337 -0.27 9.21 16.37
C HIS A 337 0.01 7.86 17.03
N GLY A 338 1.15 7.22 16.75
CA GLY A 338 1.58 6.02 17.47
C GLY A 338 1.78 6.28 18.97
N GLN A 339 2.44 7.39 19.32
CA GLN A 339 2.53 7.83 20.71
C GLN A 339 1.16 8.10 21.32
N PHE A 340 0.24 8.71 20.59
CA PHE A 340 -1.14 8.96 21.02
C PHE A 340 -1.88 7.65 21.32
N LEU A 341 -1.81 6.64 20.44
CA LEU A 341 -2.38 5.32 20.69
C LEU A 341 -1.81 4.65 21.95
N ARG A 342 -0.49 4.78 22.16
CA ARG A 342 0.19 4.27 23.37
C ARG A 342 -0.27 5.00 24.63
N THR A 343 -0.34 6.34 24.59
CA THR A 343 -0.79 7.16 25.72
C THR A 343 -2.22 6.83 26.13
N LEU A 344 -3.08 6.49 25.17
CA LEU A 344 -4.47 6.10 25.43
C LEU A 344 -4.64 4.61 25.79
N GLY A 345 -3.55 3.84 25.91
CA GLY A 345 -3.59 2.43 26.29
C GLY A 345 -4.16 1.50 25.21
N VAL A 346 -4.27 1.97 23.96
CA VAL A 346 -4.78 1.16 22.85
C VAL A 346 -3.74 0.11 22.45
N VAL A 347 -2.48 0.54 22.37
CA VAL A 347 -1.34 -0.32 22.02
C VAL A 347 -0.31 -0.30 23.14
N GLU A 348 0.21 -1.48 23.45
CA GLU A 348 1.26 -1.70 24.44
C GLU A 348 2.51 -2.27 23.77
N ARG A 349 3.68 -2.06 24.40
CA ARG A 349 4.98 -2.51 23.84
C ARG A 349 5.06 -4.02 23.59
N GLY A 350 4.25 -4.81 24.30
CA GLY A 350 4.19 -6.26 24.17
C GLY A 350 3.25 -6.75 23.08
N ASP A 351 2.46 -5.88 22.45
CA ASP A 351 1.45 -6.30 21.47
C ASP A 351 2.11 -6.82 20.19
N TRP A 352 1.61 -7.96 19.73
CA TRP A 352 1.88 -8.54 18.42
C TRP A 352 0.63 -8.35 17.56
N VAL A 353 0.78 -7.57 16.49
CA VAL A 353 -0.32 -7.12 15.65
C VAL A 353 -0.21 -7.78 14.29
N LEU A 354 -1.21 -8.56 13.89
CA LEU A 354 -1.35 -9.05 12.53
C LEU A 354 -2.32 -8.14 11.78
N THR A 355 -1.89 -7.56 10.67
CA THR A 355 -2.75 -6.67 9.89
C THR A 355 -3.04 -7.13 8.47
N THR A 356 -4.31 -7.09 8.10
CA THR A 356 -4.82 -7.48 6.78
C THR A 356 -5.09 -6.29 5.86
N HIS A 357 -4.83 -5.06 6.32
CA HIS A 357 -5.14 -3.83 5.57
C HIS A 357 -4.67 -3.86 4.11
N THR A 358 -5.40 -3.14 3.27
CA THR A 358 -5.15 -3.07 1.84
C THR A 358 -3.85 -2.33 1.50
N PHE A 359 -3.08 -2.92 0.59
CA PHE A 359 -1.89 -2.34 -0.04
C PHE A 359 -1.95 -2.44 -1.56
N GLY A 360 -1.31 -1.49 -2.23
CA GLY A 360 -1.23 -1.45 -3.69
C GLY A 360 -2.23 -0.46 -4.29
N HIS A 361 -2.23 -0.34 -5.62
CA HIS A 361 -3.06 0.64 -6.34
C HIS A 361 -2.93 2.09 -5.82
N LEU A 362 -1.75 2.45 -5.30
CA LEU A 362 -1.47 3.72 -4.63
C LEU A 362 -2.24 3.95 -3.31
N TYR A 363 -3.03 2.98 -2.86
CA TYR A 363 -3.65 2.97 -1.56
C TYR A 363 -2.67 2.41 -0.53
N ARG A 364 -2.56 3.10 0.62
CA ARG A 364 -1.47 2.86 1.57
C ARG A 364 -1.95 2.68 3.00
N SER A 365 -3.13 2.09 3.18
CA SER A 365 -3.66 1.79 4.52
C SER A 365 -2.75 0.84 5.29
N LEU A 366 -2.23 -0.21 4.65
CA LEU A 366 -1.27 -1.14 5.28
C LEU A 366 0.00 -0.43 5.75
N ASP A 367 0.60 0.39 4.88
CA ASP A 367 1.83 1.14 5.20
C ASP A 367 1.62 2.16 6.32
N LEU A 368 0.48 2.85 6.31
CA LEU A 368 0.10 3.80 7.35
C LEU A 368 -0.07 3.13 8.70
N THR A 369 -0.80 2.02 8.74
CA THR A 369 -1.13 1.36 9.99
C THR A 369 0.06 0.58 10.56
N CYS A 370 0.87 -0.07 9.72
CA CYS A 370 2.12 -0.71 10.17
C CYS A 370 3.03 0.29 10.90
N GLU A 371 3.38 1.40 10.25
CA GLU A 371 4.29 2.37 10.86
C GLU A 371 3.68 3.03 12.11
N THR A 372 2.37 3.27 12.11
CA THR A 372 1.70 3.86 13.28
C THR A 372 1.75 2.91 14.49
N MET A 373 1.52 1.61 14.27
CA MET A 373 1.58 0.59 15.33
C MET A 373 3.01 0.33 15.81
N GLU A 374 4.00 0.34 14.90
CA GLU A 374 5.42 0.27 15.27
C GLU A 374 5.83 1.45 16.15
N ASN A 375 5.42 2.68 15.79
CA ASN A 375 5.66 3.87 16.61
C ASN A 375 4.91 3.85 17.95
N ALA A 376 3.78 3.14 18.03
CA ALA A 376 3.07 2.88 19.28
C ALA A 376 3.79 1.84 20.16
N GLY A 377 4.68 1.04 19.59
CA GLY A 377 5.56 0.09 20.28
C GLY A 377 5.26 -1.38 20.00
N ALA A 378 4.33 -1.69 19.10
CA ALA A 378 3.96 -3.06 18.76
C ALA A 378 4.95 -3.73 17.80
N SER A 379 4.94 -5.08 17.79
CA SER A 379 5.54 -5.89 16.72
C SER A 379 4.49 -6.19 15.66
N VAL A 380 4.72 -5.78 14.40
CA VAL A 380 3.69 -5.85 13.35
C VAL A 380 4.01 -6.92 12.31
N LEU A 381 3.00 -7.72 11.97
CA LEU A 381 3.00 -8.72 10.91
C LEU A 381 2.08 -8.23 9.80
N ALA A 382 2.65 -7.84 8.66
CA ALA A 382 1.93 -7.30 7.52
C ALA A 382 1.40 -8.42 6.61
N ALA A 383 0.27 -9.03 6.97
CA ALA A 383 -0.39 -10.05 6.15
C ALA A 383 -0.95 -9.47 4.85
N GLY A 384 -1.56 -8.27 4.92
CA GLY A 384 -2.17 -7.60 3.78
C GLY A 384 -3.46 -8.27 3.29
N ASN A 385 -4.13 -7.62 2.34
CA ASN A 385 -5.50 -7.96 1.92
C ASN A 385 -5.62 -9.17 1.00
N TYR A 386 -4.51 -9.70 0.49
CA TYR A 386 -4.50 -10.87 -0.39
C TYR A 386 -4.35 -12.20 0.35
N MET A 387 -3.99 -12.18 1.63
CA MET A 387 -3.99 -13.40 2.44
C MET A 387 -5.43 -13.83 2.72
N THR A 388 -5.71 -15.12 2.53
CA THR A 388 -7.04 -15.67 2.83
C THR A 388 -7.30 -15.68 4.33
N ALA A 389 -8.57 -15.67 4.73
CA ALA A 389 -8.93 -15.77 6.15
C ALA A 389 -8.34 -17.01 6.85
N GLU A 390 -8.18 -18.12 6.11
CA GLU A 390 -7.51 -19.33 6.58
C GLU A 390 -6.02 -19.11 6.85
N GLN A 391 -5.30 -18.49 5.92
CA GLN A 391 -3.88 -18.17 6.08
C GLN A 391 -3.67 -17.19 7.25
N VAL A 392 -4.54 -16.18 7.38
CA VAL A 392 -4.52 -15.24 8.50
C VAL A 392 -4.75 -15.98 9.82
N ALA A 393 -5.76 -16.86 9.91
CA ALA A 393 -6.02 -17.65 11.11
C ALA A 393 -4.86 -18.60 11.46
N GLN A 394 -4.12 -19.10 10.47
CA GLN A 394 -2.91 -19.89 10.71
C GLN A 394 -1.79 -19.03 11.31
N LEU A 395 -1.54 -17.83 10.78
CA LEU A 395 -0.54 -16.91 11.34
C LEU A 395 -0.87 -16.46 12.76
N LEU A 396 -2.16 -16.24 13.05
CA LEU A 396 -2.62 -15.92 14.41
C LEU A 396 -2.19 -16.99 15.42
N GLN A 397 -2.21 -18.27 15.02
CA GLN A 397 -1.78 -19.40 15.85
C GLN A 397 -0.26 -19.51 15.91
N ASP A 398 0.41 -19.49 14.75
CA ASP A 398 1.85 -19.75 14.65
C ASP A 398 2.69 -18.71 15.39
N PHE A 399 2.23 -17.46 15.38
CA PHE A 399 2.93 -16.33 16.00
C PHE A 399 2.32 -15.90 17.32
N SER A 400 1.27 -16.59 17.82
CA SER A 400 0.57 -16.24 19.06
C SER A 400 0.20 -14.74 19.11
N VAL A 401 -0.33 -14.25 17.99
CA VAL A 401 -0.74 -12.85 17.82
C VAL A 401 -1.88 -12.53 18.78
N ASN A 402 -1.78 -11.41 19.48
CA ASN A 402 -2.81 -10.97 20.43
C ASN A 402 -3.68 -9.81 19.92
N MET A 403 -3.33 -9.21 18.76
CA MET A 403 -4.12 -8.16 18.13
C MET A 403 -4.33 -8.41 16.63
N LEU A 404 -5.59 -8.38 16.18
CA LEU A 404 -5.96 -8.42 14.76
C LEU A 404 -6.38 -7.03 14.29
N MET A 405 -5.89 -6.60 13.13
CA MET A 405 -6.20 -5.28 12.59
C MET A 405 -6.50 -5.29 11.08
N GLY A 406 -7.57 -4.65 10.63
CA GLY A 406 -7.91 -4.53 9.20
C GLY A 406 -9.02 -3.51 8.96
N ASP A 407 -9.51 -3.41 7.72
CA ASP A 407 -10.83 -2.82 7.54
C ASP A 407 -11.92 -3.71 8.17
N ALA A 408 -13.09 -3.13 8.44
CA ALA A 408 -14.13 -3.84 9.20
C ALA A 408 -14.55 -5.15 8.51
N ASN A 409 -14.70 -5.15 7.18
CA ASN A 409 -15.05 -6.35 6.43
C ASN A 409 -14.00 -7.46 6.51
N GLN A 410 -12.72 -7.13 6.36
CA GLN A 410 -11.65 -8.13 6.49
C GLN A 410 -11.60 -8.73 7.90
N VAL A 411 -11.75 -7.89 8.93
CA VAL A 411 -11.83 -8.36 10.32
C VAL A 411 -12.99 -9.35 10.47
N VAL A 412 -14.19 -8.97 10.02
CA VAL A 412 -15.39 -9.83 10.09
C VAL A 412 -15.20 -11.13 9.32
N SER A 413 -14.59 -11.09 8.13
CA SER A 413 -14.29 -12.28 7.32
C SER A 413 -13.35 -13.26 8.04
N VAL A 414 -12.29 -12.75 8.69
CA VAL A 414 -11.37 -13.56 9.49
C VAL A 414 -12.09 -14.16 10.71
N ILE A 415 -12.89 -13.37 11.42
CA ILE A 415 -13.67 -13.86 12.56
C ILE A 415 -14.67 -14.93 12.15
N HIS A 416 -15.36 -14.73 11.00
CA HIS A 416 -16.25 -15.72 10.45
C HIS A 416 -15.51 -17.03 10.14
N HIS A 417 -14.33 -16.96 9.49
CA HIS A 417 -13.52 -18.16 9.27
C HIS A 417 -13.17 -18.86 10.59
N ILE A 418 -12.71 -18.11 11.61
CA ILE A 418 -12.41 -18.65 12.95
C ILE A 418 -13.63 -19.36 13.56
N SER A 419 -14.84 -18.83 13.36
CA SER A 419 -16.08 -19.45 13.84
C SER A 419 -16.30 -20.87 13.28
N THR A 420 -15.87 -21.11 12.04
CA THR A 420 -16.03 -22.38 11.32
C THR A 420 -14.92 -23.39 11.59
N MET A 421 -13.83 -22.98 12.24
CA MET A 421 -12.68 -23.85 12.52
C MET A 421 -13.03 -24.96 13.52
N THR A 422 -12.76 -26.21 13.12
CA THR A 422 -12.94 -27.39 14.00
C THR A 422 -11.69 -27.77 14.79
N LYS A 423 -10.51 -27.31 14.36
CA LYS A 423 -9.20 -27.54 15.00
C LYS A 423 -8.46 -26.22 15.14
N GLY A 424 -7.57 -26.10 16.12
CA GLY A 424 -6.69 -24.93 16.27
C GLY A 424 -7.33 -23.65 16.81
N ARG A 425 -8.67 -23.52 16.77
CA ARG A 425 -9.40 -22.32 17.27
C ARG A 425 -8.98 -21.89 18.68
N ARG A 426 -8.76 -22.84 19.61
CA ARG A 426 -8.33 -22.55 20.99
C ARG A 426 -6.93 -21.95 21.12
N ASN A 427 -6.12 -22.03 20.07
CA ASN A 427 -4.77 -21.46 20.02
C ASN A 427 -4.78 -19.99 19.61
N ILE A 428 -5.89 -19.49 19.06
CA ILE A 428 -6.07 -18.07 18.73
C ILE A 428 -6.51 -17.34 19.99
N LYS A 429 -5.67 -16.41 20.48
CA LYS A 429 -5.88 -15.67 21.73
C LYS A 429 -5.78 -14.17 21.46
N LEU A 430 -6.84 -13.63 20.88
CA LEU A 430 -6.94 -12.20 20.59
C LEU A 430 -7.46 -11.44 21.82
N ASP A 431 -6.70 -10.47 22.26
CA ASP A 431 -7.07 -9.53 23.32
C ASP A 431 -7.68 -8.25 22.75
N LYS A 432 -7.27 -7.89 21.52
CA LYS A 432 -7.59 -6.62 20.87
C LYS A 432 -7.96 -6.80 19.39
N ILE A 433 -8.94 -6.04 18.92
CA ILE A 433 -9.26 -5.87 17.50
C ILE A 433 -9.20 -4.37 17.19
N ILE A 434 -8.59 -4.00 16.07
CA ILE A 434 -8.62 -2.63 15.54
C ILE A 434 -9.22 -2.65 14.14
N TYR A 435 -10.28 -1.88 13.91
CA TYR A 435 -10.87 -1.73 12.58
C TYR A 435 -10.76 -0.29 12.06
N THR A 436 -10.69 -0.13 10.74
CA THR A 436 -10.72 1.19 10.06
C THR A 436 -11.72 1.21 8.90
N SER A 437 -11.75 2.34 8.19
CA SER A 437 -12.46 2.58 6.92
C SER A 437 -13.98 2.69 7.07
N GLU A 438 -14.62 1.75 7.75
CA GLU A 438 -16.07 1.72 7.97
C GLU A 438 -16.42 1.32 9.41
N GLY A 439 -17.63 1.65 9.85
CA GLY A 439 -18.13 1.26 11.17
C GLY A 439 -18.48 -0.23 11.23
N LEU A 440 -18.14 -0.91 12.33
CA LEU A 440 -18.73 -2.21 12.65
C LEU A 440 -20.16 -2.04 13.15
N THR A 441 -21.09 -2.83 12.62
CA THR A 441 -22.48 -2.87 13.11
C THR A 441 -22.57 -3.56 14.48
N ALA A 442 -23.67 -3.33 15.21
CA ALA A 442 -23.91 -4.00 16.49
C ALA A 442 -23.87 -5.53 16.35
N ALA A 443 -24.47 -6.08 15.28
CA ALA A 443 -24.46 -7.51 14.99
C ALA A 443 -23.05 -8.05 14.70
N GLN A 444 -22.19 -7.27 14.03
CA GLN A 444 -20.80 -7.67 13.78
C GLN A 444 -19.99 -7.68 15.08
N LYS A 445 -20.16 -6.67 15.95
CA LYS A 445 -19.51 -6.64 17.27
C LYS A 445 -19.97 -7.80 18.15
N GLU A 446 -21.27 -8.10 18.18
CA GLU A 446 -21.82 -9.24 18.91
C GLU A 446 -21.24 -10.56 18.38
N HIS A 447 -21.17 -10.74 17.07
CA HIS A 447 -20.55 -11.92 16.46
C HIS A 447 -19.07 -12.06 16.85
N ILE A 448 -18.30 -10.96 16.84
CA ILE A 448 -16.91 -10.95 17.31
C ILE A 448 -16.82 -11.44 18.77
N HIS A 449 -17.68 -10.93 19.65
CA HIS A 449 -17.69 -11.33 21.06
C HIS A 449 -18.15 -12.77 21.28
N GLU A 450 -19.10 -13.27 20.49
CA GLU A 450 -19.51 -14.68 20.53
C GLU A 450 -18.34 -15.61 20.19
N ILE A 451 -17.51 -15.23 19.22
CA ILE A 451 -16.43 -16.08 18.73
C ILE A 451 -15.16 -16.01 19.58
N LEU A 452 -14.79 -14.81 20.03
CA LEU A 452 -13.52 -14.55 20.72
C LEU A 452 -13.67 -14.30 22.24
N GLY A 453 -14.89 -14.08 22.73
CA GLY A 453 -15.13 -13.63 24.09
C GLY A 453 -14.95 -12.10 24.26
N PRO A 454 -14.60 -11.63 25.47
CA PRO A 454 -14.56 -10.19 25.80
C PRO A 454 -13.30 -9.49 25.28
N VAL A 455 -13.04 -9.60 23.98
CA VAL A 455 -11.97 -8.88 23.27
C VAL A 455 -12.25 -7.37 23.25
N LYS A 456 -11.22 -6.51 23.37
CA LYS A 456 -11.42 -5.06 23.21
C LYS A 456 -11.46 -4.69 21.73
N ILE A 457 -12.52 -4.01 21.29
CA ILE A 457 -12.71 -3.56 19.90
C ILE A 457 -12.45 -2.05 19.83
N TYR A 458 -11.41 -1.66 19.10
CA TYR A 458 -11.01 -0.27 18.85
C TYR A 458 -11.23 0.12 17.39
N SER A 459 -11.22 1.42 17.11
CA SER A 459 -11.22 1.94 15.74
C SER A 459 -10.23 3.09 15.57
N VAL A 460 -9.60 3.20 14.41
CA VAL A 460 -8.73 4.34 14.06
C VAL A 460 -9.36 5.12 12.90
N LEU A 461 -9.49 6.43 13.09
CA LEU A 461 -10.03 7.38 12.12
C LEU A 461 -8.90 8.12 11.40
N GLY A 462 -9.00 8.19 10.07
CA GLY A 462 -8.07 8.93 9.23
C GLY A 462 -8.56 9.10 7.80
N SER A 463 -7.87 9.94 7.04
CA SER A 463 -8.12 10.15 5.60
C SER A 463 -6.81 10.28 4.81
N ALA A 464 -6.88 10.26 3.48
CA ALA A 464 -5.70 10.46 2.63
C ALA A 464 -5.13 11.88 2.76
N GLU A 465 -6.00 12.88 2.93
CA GLU A 465 -5.66 14.29 3.11
C GLU A 465 -5.05 14.54 4.49
N ALA A 466 -5.70 14.02 5.54
CA ALA A 466 -5.36 14.34 6.92
C ALA A 466 -4.40 13.35 7.59
N GLY A 467 -4.23 12.12 7.09
CA GLY A 467 -3.56 11.06 7.84
C GLY A 467 -4.43 10.53 9.01
N PRO A 468 -3.86 9.81 9.99
CA PRO A 468 -4.60 9.35 11.16
C PRO A 468 -4.74 10.48 12.20
N TYR A 469 -5.91 10.62 12.81
CA TYR A 469 -6.19 11.72 13.74
C TYR A 469 -7.20 11.41 14.86
N GLY A 470 -7.88 10.27 14.85
CA GLY A 470 -8.82 9.91 15.92
C GLY A 470 -8.78 8.42 16.29
N VAL A 471 -9.16 8.11 17.52
CA VAL A 471 -9.25 6.72 17.99
C VAL A 471 -10.51 6.48 18.83
N SER A 472 -11.20 5.39 18.55
CA SER A 472 -12.29 4.87 19.39
C SER A 472 -11.75 3.78 20.29
N SER A 473 -12.10 3.84 21.58
CA SER A 473 -11.66 2.90 22.61
C SER A 473 -12.81 2.58 23.56
N PRO A 474 -13.13 1.31 23.83
CA PRO A 474 -14.23 0.94 24.73
C PRO A 474 -14.03 1.45 26.17
N ASP A 475 -12.79 1.76 26.54
CA ASP A 475 -12.46 2.31 27.86
C ASP A 475 -12.74 3.82 27.96
N LEU A 476 -12.58 4.55 26.85
CA LEU A 476 -12.65 6.04 26.78
C LEU A 476 -13.96 6.54 26.17
N THR A 477 -14.43 5.87 25.14
CA THR A 477 -15.65 6.15 24.38
C THR A 477 -16.58 4.96 24.55
N PRO A 478 -17.50 4.98 25.53
CA PRO A 478 -18.39 3.85 25.79
C PRO A 478 -19.11 3.42 24.52
N ASP A 479 -19.24 2.11 24.31
CA ASP A 479 -19.98 1.60 23.17
C ASP A 479 -21.48 1.89 23.35
N HIS A 480 -22.06 2.58 22.39
CA HIS A 480 -23.47 2.92 22.37
C HIS A 480 -24.22 1.84 21.60
N ALA A 481 -24.50 0.72 22.26
CA ALA A 481 -25.18 -0.41 21.63
C ALA A 481 -26.51 0.02 20.98
N GLY A 482 -26.61 -0.17 19.66
CA GLY A 482 -27.78 0.19 18.86
C GLY A 482 -27.81 1.63 18.35
N GLU A 483 -26.76 2.43 18.56
CA GLU A 483 -26.66 3.78 17.99
C GLU A 483 -25.81 3.83 16.72
N ASP A 484 -26.24 4.66 15.76
CA ASP A 484 -25.72 4.75 14.40
C ASP A 484 -24.48 5.66 14.26
N TYR A 485 -23.64 5.73 15.30
CA TYR A 485 -22.42 6.55 15.31
C TYR A 485 -21.25 5.86 16.02
N ALA A 486 -20.06 6.40 15.80
CA ALA A 486 -18.86 6.04 16.54
C ALA A 486 -18.23 7.29 17.16
N ASP A 487 -17.85 7.17 18.42
CA ASP A 487 -17.14 8.23 19.15
C ASP A 487 -15.62 8.00 19.06
N PHE A 488 -14.89 9.06 18.72
CA PHE A 488 -13.44 9.07 18.61
C PHE A 488 -12.83 10.15 19.50
N VAL A 489 -11.81 9.79 20.26
CA VAL A 489 -10.93 10.76 20.93
C VAL A 489 -10.02 11.39 19.87
N VAL A 490 -10.00 12.72 19.81
CA VAL A 490 -9.11 13.52 18.95
C VAL A 490 -8.28 14.48 19.79
N ASP A 491 -7.04 14.75 19.35
CA ASP A 491 -6.09 15.65 20.01
C ASP A 491 -6.00 16.98 19.26
N THR A 492 -6.48 18.07 19.90
CA THR A 492 -6.54 19.42 19.33
C THR A 492 -5.17 20.05 19.10
N ARG A 493 -4.09 19.47 19.65
CA ARG A 493 -2.72 19.87 19.30
C ARG A 493 -2.36 19.49 17.87
N THR A 494 -3.04 18.51 17.28
CA THR A 494 -2.75 17.99 15.93
C THR A 494 -3.88 18.19 14.93
N MET A 495 -5.13 18.22 15.39
CA MET A 495 -6.30 18.33 14.54
C MET A 495 -7.34 19.24 15.18
N LEU A 496 -7.66 20.35 14.51
CA LEU A 496 -8.79 21.20 14.87
C LEU A 496 -10.01 20.77 14.06
N VAL A 497 -11.16 20.66 14.71
CA VAL A 497 -12.41 20.26 14.08
C VAL A 497 -13.44 21.39 14.25
N GLU A 498 -14.14 21.72 13.18
CA GLU A 498 -15.28 22.63 13.15
C GLU A 498 -16.51 21.85 12.67
N VAL A 499 -17.69 22.20 13.18
CA VAL A 499 -18.96 21.59 12.78
C VAL A 499 -19.90 22.69 12.29
N PHE A 500 -20.37 22.58 11.05
CA PHE A 500 -21.26 23.55 10.41
C PHE A 500 -22.68 23.02 10.26
N PRO A 501 -23.71 23.88 10.12
CA PRO A 501 -25.08 23.44 9.91
C PRO A 501 -25.23 22.50 8.71
N LEU A 502 -26.06 21.45 8.84
CA LEU A 502 -26.38 20.49 7.74
C LEU A 502 -27.02 21.12 6.51
N SER A 503 -27.56 22.33 6.67
CA SER A 503 -28.16 23.12 5.60
C SER A 503 -27.13 23.90 4.79
N TYR A 504 -25.86 23.92 5.18
CA TYR A 504 -24.82 24.62 4.45
C TYR A 504 -24.64 24.02 3.05
N VAL A 505 -24.65 24.87 2.03
CA VAL A 505 -24.39 24.50 0.65
C VAL A 505 -23.11 25.21 0.20
N GLU A 506 -22.23 24.48 -0.49
CA GLU A 506 -21.00 25.05 -1.03
C GLU A 506 -21.31 26.25 -1.95
N GLY A 507 -20.71 27.40 -1.66
CA GLY A 507 -20.95 28.66 -2.37
C GLY A 507 -21.80 29.67 -1.59
N ASP A 508 -22.52 29.23 -0.55
CA ASP A 508 -23.22 30.12 0.37
C ASP A 508 -22.24 30.86 1.31
N PRO A 509 -22.64 32.00 1.89
CA PRO A 509 -21.89 32.66 2.95
C PRO A 509 -21.53 31.68 4.07
N LEU A 510 -20.30 31.78 4.58
CA LEU A 510 -19.79 30.92 5.64
C LEU A 510 -20.68 31.00 6.90
N PRO A 511 -21.30 29.90 7.32
CA PRO A 511 -22.09 29.89 8.54
C PRO A 511 -21.18 29.88 9.77
N ASN A 512 -21.75 30.26 10.91
CA ASN A 512 -21.12 30.01 12.19
C ASN A 512 -21.14 28.50 12.50
N ASN A 513 -20.19 28.06 13.33
CA ASN A 513 -20.19 26.70 13.85
C ASN A 513 -21.47 26.46 14.66
N VAL A 514 -21.98 25.24 14.60
CA VAL A 514 -23.03 24.81 15.52
C VAL A 514 -22.40 24.59 16.92
N PRO A 515 -23.20 24.73 18.00
CA PRO A 515 -22.75 24.41 19.36
C PRO A 515 -22.24 22.97 19.51
N ASP A 516 -21.40 22.74 20.52
CA ASP A 516 -20.99 21.40 20.93
C ASP A 516 -22.24 20.52 21.19
N GLY A 517 -22.20 19.28 20.69
CA GLY A 517 -23.29 18.32 20.74
C GLY A 517 -24.29 18.40 19.59
N GLU A 518 -24.35 19.49 18.83
CA GLU A 518 -25.21 19.59 17.65
C GLU A 518 -24.56 18.93 16.43
N THR A 519 -25.37 18.14 15.71
CA THR A 519 -24.92 17.42 14.51
C THR A 519 -24.85 18.35 13.30
N GLY A 520 -23.73 18.29 12.58
CA GLY A 520 -23.47 19.09 11.40
C GLY A 520 -22.40 18.51 10.48
N ILE A 521 -22.04 19.27 9.46
CA ILE A 521 -20.98 18.92 8.50
C ILE A 521 -19.62 19.17 9.15
N ILE A 522 -18.75 18.16 9.11
CA ILE A 522 -17.42 18.25 9.69
C ILE A 522 -16.46 18.94 8.72
N ALA A 523 -15.72 19.92 9.24
CA ALA A 523 -14.50 20.40 8.61
C ALA A 523 -13.30 20.21 9.54
N GLN A 524 -12.15 19.97 8.94
CA GLN A 524 -10.92 19.70 9.68
C GLN A 524 -9.76 20.61 9.26
N THR A 525 -8.91 20.96 10.22
CA THR A 525 -7.65 21.67 10.01
C THR A 525 -6.51 20.87 10.66
N SER A 526 -5.60 20.36 9.83
CA SER A 526 -4.44 19.61 10.30
C SER A 526 -3.31 20.56 10.72
N LEU A 527 -2.82 20.39 11.93
CA LEU A 527 -1.64 21.06 12.47
C LEU A 527 -0.34 20.24 12.26
N MET A 528 -0.43 19.17 11.47
CA MET A 528 0.70 18.29 11.12
C MET A 528 1.12 18.42 9.65
N ARG A 529 0.46 19.30 8.88
CA ARG A 529 0.63 19.50 7.43
C ARG A 529 0.97 20.95 7.15
N LEU A 530 2.22 21.28 6.85
CA LEU A 530 2.63 22.66 6.62
C LEU A 530 2.87 22.94 5.15
N ARG A 531 3.68 22.13 4.46
CA ARG A 531 4.02 22.43 3.05
C ARG A 531 2.81 22.41 2.11
N ASN A 532 1.96 21.39 2.26
CA ASN A 532 0.69 21.27 1.57
C ASN A 532 -0.44 21.28 2.63
N PRO A 533 -0.83 22.46 3.14
CA PRO A 533 -1.67 22.56 4.32
C PRO A 533 -3.12 22.16 4.03
N VAL A 534 -3.75 21.48 5.00
CA VAL A 534 -5.17 21.09 4.98
C VAL A 534 -5.88 21.90 6.06
N VAL A 535 -6.48 23.00 5.65
CA VAL A 535 -7.15 24.01 6.50
C VAL A 535 -8.61 24.12 6.10
N ARG A 536 -9.49 24.00 7.11
CA ARG A 536 -10.96 24.00 6.99
C ARG A 536 -11.46 23.12 5.85
N TYR A 537 -10.91 21.92 5.74
CA TYR A 537 -11.30 20.95 4.72
C TYR A 537 -12.62 20.29 5.09
N LEU A 538 -13.63 20.46 4.24
CA LEU A 538 -14.91 19.77 4.37
C LEU A 538 -14.70 18.28 4.11
N THR A 539 -14.80 17.45 5.15
CA THR A 539 -14.51 16.02 5.03
C THR A 539 -15.58 15.28 4.25
N GLY A 540 -16.80 15.84 4.22
CA GLY A 540 -18.01 15.22 3.72
C GLY A 540 -18.66 14.24 4.71
N ASP A 541 -18.15 14.22 5.94
CA ASP A 541 -18.74 13.49 7.06
C ASP A 541 -19.65 14.40 7.89
N VAL A 542 -20.58 13.76 8.59
CA VAL A 542 -21.52 14.38 9.50
C VAL A 542 -21.23 13.90 10.92
N GLY A 543 -21.30 14.82 11.87
CA GLY A 543 -21.04 14.50 13.26
C GLY A 543 -21.18 15.68 14.19
N SER A 544 -20.73 15.50 15.44
CA SER A 544 -20.78 16.52 16.49
C SER A 544 -19.52 16.46 17.36
N LEU A 545 -19.19 17.58 17.99
CA LEU A 545 -18.08 17.67 18.94
C LEU A 545 -18.57 17.71 20.37
N HIS A 546 -17.88 16.99 21.25
CA HIS A 546 -18.22 16.89 22.66
C HIS A 546 -16.98 17.03 23.54
N ALA A 547 -17.20 17.36 24.81
CA ALA A 547 -16.16 17.30 25.84
C ALA A 547 -15.83 15.84 26.20
N LEU A 548 -14.64 15.62 26.78
CA LEU A 548 -14.32 14.31 27.35
C LEU A 548 -15.32 13.92 28.46
N PRO A 549 -15.86 12.68 28.45
CA PRO A 549 -16.65 12.18 29.57
C PRO A 549 -15.77 11.96 30.81
N GLU A 550 -16.35 12.07 32.01
CA GLU A 550 -15.61 11.94 33.28
C GLU A 550 -14.84 10.62 33.40
N LYS A 551 -15.43 9.51 32.91
CA LYS A 551 -14.76 8.20 32.88
C LYS A 551 -13.47 8.24 32.05
N ALA A 552 -13.47 8.92 30.90
CA ALA A 552 -12.27 9.06 30.06
C ALA A 552 -11.23 9.97 30.72
N LYS A 553 -11.66 11.04 31.41
CA LYS A 553 -10.74 11.93 32.14
C LYS A 553 -9.93 11.17 33.19
N ALA A 554 -10.50 10.15 33.84
CA ALA A 554 -9.79 9.33 34.81
C ALA A 554 -8.65 8.49 34.20
N LEU A 555 -8.74 8.18 32.90
CA LEU A 555 -7.77 7.36 32.16
C LEU A 555 -6.74 8.19 31.38
N ILE A 556 -6.99 9.49 31.22
CA ILE A 556 -6.12 10.42 30.50
C ILE A 556 -5.36 11.30 31.51
N ALA A 557 -4.05 11.45 31.30
CA ALA A 557 -3.20 12.28 32.14
C ALA A 557 -3.72 13.73 32.20
N GLU A 558 -3.67 14.34 33.38
CA GLU A 558 -4.25 15.68 33.62
C GLU A 558 -3.73 16.74 32.65
N ALA A 559 -2.45 16.68 32.30
CA ALA A 559 -1.80 17.59 31.35
C ALA A 559 -2.35 17.48 29.91
N ASP A 560 -2.90 16.32 29.52
CA ASP A 560 -3.41 16.09 28.17
C ASP A 560 -4.91 16.40 28.05
N ARG A 561 -5.69 16.32 29.14
CA ARG A 561 -7.16 16.51 29.14
C ARG A 561 -7.66 17.77 28.42
N PRO A 562 -7.02 18.95 28.54
CA PRO A 562 -7.51 20.16 27.86
C PRO A 562 -7.47 20.07 26.33
N PHE A 563 -6.64 19.18 25.79
CA PHE A 563 -6.44 19.00 24.35
C PHE A 563 -7.30 17.89 23.75
N MET A 564 -7.96 17.09 24.58
CA MET A 564 -8.72 15.94 24.13
C MET A 564 -10.20 16.27 23.97
N ARG A 565 -10.76 15.89 22.83
CA ARG A 565 -12.18 16.08 22.50
C ARG A 565 -12.77 14.77 22.00
N ILE A 566 -14.09 14.61 22.13
CA ILE A 566 -14.81 13.52 21.48
C ILE A 566 -15.40 14.05 20.18
N LEU A 567 -15.01 13.44 19.07
CA LEU A 567 -15.66 13.57 17.78
C LEU A 567 -16.63 12.41 17.62
N ARG A 568 -17.92 12.71 17.65
CA ARG A 568 -19.00 11.76 17.33
C ARG A 568 -19.23 11.76 15.84
N LEU A 569 -18.92 10.64 15.19
CA LEU A 569 -19.03 10.48 13.74
C LEU A 569 -20.30 9.68 13.39
N ASN A 570 -21.25 10.33 12.73
CA ASN A 570 -22.48 9.71 12.21
C ASN A 570 -22.30 9.10 10.81
N GLY A 571 -21.09 9.19 10.25
CA GLY A 571 -20.73 8.73 8.90
C GLY A 571 -20.87 9.82 7.84
N ARG A 572 -20.86 9.43 6.58
CA ARG A 572 -21.12 10.34 5.45
C ARG A 572 -22.53 10.90 5.50
N ASP A 573 -22.72 12.03 4.83
CA ASP A 573 -24.06 12.53 4.54
C ASP A 573 -24.84 11.53 3.64
N ARG A 574 -25.61 10.64 4.29
CA ARG A 574 -26.38 9.56 3.65
C ARG A 574 -27.45 10.08 2.69
N ARG A 575 -27.73 11.39 2.64
CA ARG A 575 -28.61 11.99 1.63
C ARG A 575 -28.05 11.83 0.21
N PHE A 576 -26.73 11.68 0.07
CA PHE A 576 -26.04 11.72 -1.23
C PHE A 576 -25.18 10.47 -1.52
N SER A 577 -24.92 9.61 -0.54
CA SER A 577 -24.11 8.39 -0.71
C SER A 577 -24.52 7.23 0.20
N PHE A 578 -23.99 6.05 -0.09
CA PHE A 578 -24.03 4.87 0.78
C PHE A 578 -22.66 4.17 0.82
N LEU A 579 -22.39 3.40 1.87
CA LEU A 579 -21.12 2.73 2.11
C LEU A 579 -21.24 1.22 1.83
N TRP A 580 -20.33 0.68 1.00
CA TRP A 580 -20.22 -0.76 0.77
C TRP A 580 -18.77 -1.17 0.49
N ASP A 581 -18.34 -2.27 1.08
CA ASP A 581 -16.98 -2.81 0.95
C ASP A 581 -15.85 -1.82 1.34
N GLY A 582 -16.10 -0.93 2.31
CA GLY A 582 -15.18 0.16 2.67
C GLY A 582 -15.13 1.34 1.68
N TYR A 583 -16.03 1.38 0.68
CA TYR A 583 -16.10 2.44 -0.33
C TYR A 583 -17.40 3.25 -0.24
N ASP A 584 -17.27 4.58 -0.22
CA ASP A 584 -18.40 5.49 -0.35
C ASP A 584 -18.85 5.61 -1.82
N ILE A 585 -20.09 5.24 -2.08
CA ILE A 585 -20.72 5.28 -3.40
C ILE A 585 -21.74 6.42 -3.43
N GLU A 586 -21.48 7.42 -4.28
CA GLU A 586 -22.37 8.57 -4.49
C GLU A 586 -23.53 8.20 -5.43
N PHE A 587 -24.77 8.52 -5.02
CA PHE A 587 -25.96 8.21 -5.81
C PHE A 587 -25.95 8.88 -7.19
N GLU A 588 -25.43 10.11 -7.29
CA GLU A 588 -25.35 10.84 -8.56
C GLU A 588 -24.48 10.07 -9.58
N LYS A 589 -23.34 9.55 -9.15
CA LYS A 589 -22.40 8.87 -10.04
C LYS A 589 -22.88 7.49 -10.46
N LEU A 590 -23.53 6.75 -9.54
CA LEU A 590 -24.25 5.54 -9.92
C LEU A 590 -25.39 5.85 -10.89
N SER A 591 -26.12 6.95 -10.70
CA SER A 591 -27.17 7.40 -11.62
C SER A 591 -26.63 7.69 -13.02
N VAL A 592 -25.45 8.31 -13.13
CA VAL A 592 -24.75 8.53 -14.41
C VAL A 592 -24.42 7.21 -15.10
N VAL A 593 -23.89 6.22 -14.38
CA VAL A 593 -23.63 4.88 -14.94
C VAL A 593 -24.91 4.22 -15.42
N MET A 594 -25.95 4.22 -14.59
CA MET A 594 -27.24 3.61 -14.94
C MET A 594 -27.94 4.30 -16.12
N ALA A 595 -27.62 5.57 -16.39
CA ALA A 595 -28.14 6.32 -17.53
C ALA A 595 -27.34 6.10 -18.83
N GLU A 596 -26.25 5.33 -18.80
CA GLU A 596 -25.46 5.00 -19.99
C GLU A 596 -26.34 4.31 -21.06
N PRO A 597 -26.49 4.87 -22.27
CA PRO A 597 -27.43 4.37 -23.27
C PRO A 597 -27.22 2.90 -23.65
N GLN A 598 -25.96 2.43 -23.64
CA GLN A 598 -25.60 1.04 -23.92
C GLN A 598 -26.16 0.03 -22.91
N LEU A 599 -26.44 0.47 -21.68
CA LEU A 599 -26.94 -0.41 -20.62
C LEU A 599 -28.45 -0.64 -20.73
N ARG A 600 -29.17 0.27 -21.40
CA ARG A 600 -30.63 0.21 -21.63
C ARG A 600 -31.44 -0.06 -20.34
N VAL A 601 -30.96 0.48 -19.22
CA VAL A 601 -31.63 0.40 -17.92
C VAL A 601 -32.81 1.36 -17.90
N LEU A 602 -34.00 0.84 -17.60
CA LEU A 602 -35.23 1.62 -17.45
C LEU A 602 -35.43 2.06 -15.99
N GLN A 603 -35.13 1.17 -15.05
CA GLN A 603 -35.26 1.43 -13.63
C GLN A 603 -34.24 0.62 -12.85
N TRP A 604 -33.83 1.12 -11.69
CA TRP A 604 -32.88 0.44 -10.81
C TRP A 604 -33.11 0.80 -9.34
N GLN A 605 -32.65 -0.07 -8.45
CA GLN A 605 -32.68 0.08 -7.00
C GLN A 605 -31.44 -0.57 -6.39
N VAL A 606 -30.87 0.09 -5.38
CA VAL A 606 -29.78 -0.43 -4.54
C VAL A 606 -30.39 -1.01 -3.27
N ILE A 607 -29.93 -2.19 -2.87
CA ILE A 607 -30.30 -2.84 -1.63
C ILE A 607 -29.01 -3.24 -0.90
N LEU A 608 -28.85 -2.79 0.33
CA LEU A 608 -27.88 -3.37 1.26
C LEU A 608 -28.57 -4.41 2.13
N ASP A 609 -27.95 -5.56 2.26
CA ASP A 609 -28.46 -6.69 3.05
C ASP A 609 -27.33 -7.25 3.93
N LYS A 610 -27.67 -8.18 4.83
CA LYS A 610 -26.72 -8.84 5.73
C LYS A 610 -26.64 -10.32 5.37
N LEU A 611 -25.44 -10.80 5.02
CA LEU A 611 -25.23 -12.21 4.73
C LEU A 611 -25.31 -13.03 6.01
N GLU A 612 -26.00 -14.17 5.93
CA GLU A 612 -26.02 -15.17 7.00
C GLU A 612 -25.21 -16.40 6.53
N PRO A 613 -24.33 -16.96 7.36
CA PRO A 613 -24.07 -16.60 8.77
C PRO A 613 -22.96 -15.53 8.97
N SER A 614 -22.28 -15.05 7.93
CA SER A 614 -21.05 -14.26 8.07
C SER A 614 -21.23 -12.84 8.61
N LYS A 615 -22.46 -12.32 8.60
CA LYS A 615 -22.81 -10.93 8.95
C LYS A 615 -22.10 -9.87 8.09
N GLU A 616 -21.52 -10.27 6.96
CA GLU A 616 -20.95 -9.36 5.97
C GLU A 616 -22.05 -8.57 5.27
N VAL A 617 -21.74 -7.34 4.84
CA VAL A 617 -22.70 -6.52 4.09
C VAL A 617 -22.73 -6.95 2.62
N ALA A 618 -23.90 -7.39 2.16
CA ALA A 618 -24.17 -7.67 0.76
C ALA A 618 -24.76 -6.45 0.03
N LEU A 619 -24.40 -6.31 -1.24
CA LEU A 619 -24.95 -5.33 -2.16
C LEU A 619 -25.72 -6.04 -3.26
N GLU A 620 -27.02 -5.76 -3.36
CA GLU A 620 -27.87 -6.17 -4.47
C GLU A 620 -28.28 -4.95 -5.30
N LEU A 621 -28.02 -5.00 -6.61
CA LEU A 621 -28.59 -4.07 -7.57
C LEU A 621 -29.74 -4.75 -8.30
N ARG A 622 -30.97 -4.25 -8.07
CA ARG A 622 -32.13 -4.63 -8.88
C ARG A 622 -32.18 -3.74 -10.12
N VAL A 623 -32.30 -4.35 -11.29
CA VAL A 623 -32.28 -3.66 -12.58
C VAL A 623 -33.45 -4.12 -13.44
N LEU A 624 -34.23 -3.17 -13.94
CA LEU A 624 -35.25 -3.38 -14.97
C LEU A 624 -34.68 -2.85 -16.29
N GLY A 625 -34.41 -3.76 -17.23
CA GLY A 625 -33.88 -3.42 -18.56
C GLY A 625 -34.97 -3.32 -19.64
N ALA A 626 -34.66 -2.67 -20.75
CA ALA A 626 -35.60 -2.53 -21.89
C ALA A 626 -35.83 -3.83 -22.69
N ALA A 627 -34.98 -4.85 -22.54
CA ALA A 627 -35.15 -6.19 -23.13
C ALA A 627 -34.29 -7.24 -22.38
N PRO A 628 -34.83 -8.44 -22.07
CA PRO A 628 -34.04 -9.54 -21.48
C PRO A 628 -32.99 -10.10 -22.45
N GLY A 629 -31.83 -10.54 -21.96
CA GLY A 629 -30.81 -11.25 -22.75
C GLY A 629 -29.43 -10.57 -22.82
N LYS A 630 -28.77 -10.53 -23.99
CA LYS A 630 -27.35 -10.09 -24.18
C LYS A 630 -26.97 -8.72 -23.55
N SER A 631 -27.94 -7.87 -23.23
CA SER A 631 -27.73 -6.60 -22.53
C SER A 631 -27.39 -6.78 -21.04
N GLU A 632 -27.83 -7.88 -20.42
CA GLU A 632 -27.65 -8.16 -19.00
C GLU A 632 -26.19 -8.38 -18.64
N THR A 633 -25.44 -9.13 -19.46
CA THR A 633 -24.00 -9.34 -19.25
C THR A 633 -23.22 -8.03 -19.31
N VAL A 634 -23.56 -7.14 -20.25
CA VAL A 634 -22.93 -5.81 -20.37
C VAL A 634 -23.22 -4.95 -19.12
N VAL A 635 -24.45 -5.00 -18.61
CA VAL A 635 -24.82 -4.33 -17.36
C VAL A 635 -24.04 -4.90 -16.18
N VAL A 636 -23.99 -6.23 -16.05
CA VAL A 636 -23.25 -6.90 -14.97
C VAL A 636 -21.77 -6.52 -15.03
N ASP A 637 -21.12 -6.64 -16.19
CA ASP A 637 -19.69 -6.31 -16.34
C ASP A 637 -19.42 -4.85 -16.00
N ARG A 638 -20.27 -3.93 -16.47
CA ARG A 638 -20.13 -2.50 -16.19
C ARG A 638 -20.34 -2.19 -14.70
N LEU A 639 -21.29 -2.83 -14.05
CA LEU A 639 -21.50 -2.67 -12.61
C LEU A 639 -20.38 -3.33 -11.80
N ARG A 640 -19.84 -4.46 -12.23
CA ARG A 640 -18.70 -5.11 -11.58
C ARG A 640 -17.45 -4.23 -11.62
N ASP A 641 -17.20 -3.58 -12.75
CA ASP A 641 -16.17 -2.55 -12.87
C ASP A 641 -16.47 -1.35 -11.96
N PHE A 642 -17.71 -0.85 -11.97
CA PHE A 642 -18.14 0.27 -11.12
C PHE A 642 -18.14 -0.04 -9.62
N PHE A 643 -18.30 -1.27 -9.17
CA PHE A 643 -18.23 -1.62 -7.74
C PHE A 643 -16.89 -2.23 -7.35
N TRP A 644 -15.92 -2.24 -8.26
CA TRP A 644 -14.60 -2.84 -8.07
C TRP A 644 -14.72 -4.28 -7.52
N ILE A 645 -15.36 -5.15 -8.30
CA ILE A 645 -15.59 -6.55 -7.90
C ILE A 645 -14.35 -7.41 -8.22
N TYR A 646 -13.81 -8.06 -7.19
CA TYR A 646 -12.67 -8.97 -7.24
C TYR A 646 -12.96 -10.25 -6.42
N SER A 647 -12.03 -11.20 -6.46
CA SER A 647 -12.24 -12.55 -5.88
C SER A 647 -12.66 -12.55 -4.41
N SER A 648 -12.24 -11.56 -3.60
CA SER A 648 -12.58 -11.54 -2.17
C SER A 648 -13.90 -10.86 -1.84
N ASN A 649 -14.53 -10.12 -2.77
CA ASN A 649 -15.82 -9.45 -2.51
C ASN A 649 -16.95 -9.90 -3.45
N GLU A 650 -16.65 -10.75 -4.43
CA GLU A 650 -17.61 -11.24 -5.42
C GLU A 650 -18.84 -11.91 -4.79
N HIS A 651 -18.67 -12.68 -3.71
CA HIS A 651 -19.79 -13.34 -3.01
C HIS A 651 -20.76 -12.37 -2.32
N LYS A 652 -20.34 -11.12 -2.10
CA LYS A 652 -21.15 -10.06 -1.48
C LYS A 652 -21.93 -9.23 -2.50
N PHE A 653 -21.68 -9.41 -3.80
CA PHE A 653 -22.27 -8.59 -4.86
C PHE A 653 -23.24 -9.41 -5.73
N ARG A 654 -24.43 -8.85 -5.95
CA ARG A 654 -25.45 -9.48 -6.80
C ARG A 654 -26.15 -8.45 -7.69
N VAL A 655 -26.39 -8.81 -8.95
CA VAL A 655 -27.29 -8.06 -9.83
C VAL A 655 -28.52 -8.93 -10.09
N THR A 656 -29.70 -8.40 -9.78
CA THR A 656 -30.98 -9.07 -9.97
C THR A 656 -31.76 -8.36 -11.08
N PHE A 657 -31.98 -9.03 -12.20
CA PHE A 657 -32.83 -8.50 -13.26
C PHE A 657 -34.29 -8.77 -12.95
N VAL A 658 -35.07 -7.70 -12.77
CA VAL A 658 -36.51 -7.78 -12.50
C VAL A 658 -37.30 -7.60 -13.78
N LYS A 659 -38.50 -8.20 -13.85
CA LYS A 659 -39.37 -8.14 -15.04
C LYS A 659 -40.36 -6.99 -14.97
N GLU A 660 -40.74 -6.60 -13.77
CA GLU A 660 -41.72 -5.54 -13.55
C GLU A 660 -41.40 -4.65 -12.34
N VAL A 661 -42.04 -3.48 -12.29
CA VAL A 661 -41.78 -2.48 -11.24
C VAL A 661 -42.18 -2.98 -9.84
N LEU A 662 -43.10 -3.93 -9.74
CA LEU A 662 -43.58 -4.49 -8.47
C LEU A 662 -42.53 -5.35 -7.74
N GLU A 663 -41.49 -5.78 -8.45
CA GLU A 663 -40.38 -6.54 -7.86
C GLU A 663 -39.33 -5.63 -7.20
N PHE A 664 -39.46 -4.30 -7.32
CA PHE A 664 -38.73 -3.35 -6.50
C PHE A 664 -39.42 -3.12 -5.15
N GLU A 665 -38.67 -2.69 -4.15
CA GLU A 665 -39.29 -2.09 -2.97
C GLU A 665 -39.86 -0.70 -3.28
N LEU A 666 -41.12 -0.51 -2.92
CA LEU A 666 -41.88 0.68 -3.22
C LEU A 666 -42.18 1.47 -1.95
N SER A 667 -42.16 2.80 -2.05
CA SER A 667 -42.57 3.70 -0.96
C SER A 667 -44.02 3.39 -0.55
N GLN A 668 -44.30 3.33 0.75
CA GLN A 668 -45.62 2.94 1.26
C GLN A 668 -46.76 3.84 0.75
N THR A 669 -46.53 5.14 0.63
CA THR A 669 -47.55 6.13 0.24
C THR A 669 -47.69 6.26 -1.27
N GLY A 670 -46.59 6.58 -1.96
CA GLY A 670 -46.61 6.93 -3.38
C GLY A 670 -46.40 5.75 -4.33
N ARG A 671 -46.16 4.54 -3.81
CA ARG A 671 -45.80 3.34 -4.60
C ARG A 671 -44.64 3.57 -5.58
N LYS A 672 -43.74 4.52 -5.28
CA LYS A 672 -42.55 4.85 -6.09
C LYS A 672 -41.41 3.91 -5.72
N VAL A 673 -40.59 3.51 -6.70
CA VAL A 673 -39.37 2.75 -6.44
C VAL A 673 -38.46 3.54 -5.49
N VAL A 674 -38.16 2.95 -4.34
CA VAL A 674 -37.21 3.53 -3.38
C VAL A 674 -35.81 3.27 -3.94
N LYS A 675 -35.03 4.32 -4.23
CA LYS A 675 -33.75 4.14 -4.93
C LYS A 675 -32.70 3.39 -4.11
N PHE A 676 -32.77 3.50 -2.80
CA PHE A 676 -31.87 2.88 -1.85
C PHE A 676 -32.66 2.27 -0.70
N VAL A 677 -32.41 1.00 -0.42
CA VAL A 677 -32.99 0.27 0.69
C VAL A 677 -31.85 -0.27 1.53
N ASP A 678 -31.91 -0.05 2.83
CA ASP A 678 -30.98 -0.61 3.80
C ASP A 678 -31.73 -1.62 4.67
N ARG A 679 -31.36 -2.91 4.57
CA ARG A 679 -31.96 -4.02 5.33
C ARG A 679 -31.00 -4.62 6.37
N ARG A 680 -29.93 -3.91 6.71
CA ARG A 680 -28.90 -4.44 7.62
C ARG A 680 -29.38 -4.55 9.07
N ASP A 681 -30.37 -3.73 9.41
CA ASP A 681 -31.01 -3.64 10.74
C ASP A 681 -31.79 -4.89 11.13
#